data_AF-A0A9E5ITC5-F1
#
_entry.id   AF-A0A9E5ITC5-F1
#
_cell.length_a   1.000
_cell.length_b   1.000
_cell.length_c   1.000
_cell.angle_alpha   90.00
_cell.angle_beta   90.00
_cell.angle_gamma   90.00
#
_symmetry.space_group_name_H-M   'P 1'
#
loop_
_entity.id
_entity.type
_entity.pdbx_description
1 polymer ?
#
loop_
_entity_poly.entity_id
_entity_poly.type
_entity_poly.pdbx_seq_one_letter_code
_entity_poly.pdbx_strand_id
1 'polypeptide(L)'
;MARNSGEQMNAPARSVNDLDTHTRTALDIACARIAPTWPLDQFIAVNPFWGYIDRPLPAAASELAALGGAKLLMPRAWFRERWNSGEFGRDDLLEAITRSGSDRRVDELIALLEEDETSTPRRARVTDVADAGRNVLRDVAWCDFVTHNVSQFCAAYFDDGQAQLGPQRSGLYATWWRQAAHDHSPRLLMGAKDFTALARGLPADPQTLIAATTEVLCVDGEQLAAYFNSLLQSVGGWASWCAYRRWQARLAGGDDDSIEQLLAIRLAWEIILLRSAGDPTIGARWRSAMSAWPQHDLDAARAQERGWLLQRALEIAYQRDLCTRLTRRTAATEIAAAATESPSVQAAFCIDVRSEVFRRALEACSPRIRTYGFAGFFGLPIDYRPLGASAARPQLPGLLAPALQATDHGGDTALASRRSQRLETERAWKLFKSAATSGFSFVETIGPFYAAKLLTDSVGSSRPVPHHEGAGLSSTERRSLKPRLECVAGGGDLGPASQIDLAANILAAMSLTKDFARIVLLAGHGSETVNNPHAAGLDCGACCGQTGEVNARVLAALLNDAQIRDGLRARGFEIPVTTRFLAALHNTTTDDVLLYEAEDLPASHHDDLVQLRNWLHAAGDRARAERAAHLGLEPRPAAALQATIKARAKDWSQVRPEWGLANCAAFVVAPRERTRAVNLEGRSFLHDYSWRDDSGFGILELIMTAPMVVTHWINMQYYASTVDNRRYGSGNKVLHNVVGGHIGVFEGNGGDLRIGLPMQSLHDGRHWMHTPLRLSVFIEAPAAAMEDVLARHAHVRQLVANEWLYLFRIADDGAIFLYRNGAWERRAG
;
A
#
# COMPACT_ATOMS: atom_id res chain seq x y z
N MET A 1 -16.62 -47.87 -53.92
CA MET A 1 -15.29 -47.86 -54.57
C MET A 1 -15.08 -46.46 -55.13
N ALA A 2 -14.41 -45.58 -54.42
CA ALA A 2 -12.95 -45.43 -54.35
C ALA A 2 -12.46 -44.31 -55.30
N ARG A 3 -12.10 -43.18 -54.67
CA ARG A 3 -11.03 -42.21 -54.99
C ARG A 3 -10.99 -41.60 -56.39
N ASN A 4 -11.18 -40.28 -56.45
CA ASN A 4 -10.16 -39.39 -57.00
C ASN A 4 -10.32 -37.93 -56.53
N SER A 5 -9.31 -37.12 -56.84
CA SER A 5 -9.12 -35.68 -56.64
C SER A 5 -8.72 -35.20 -55.23
N GLY A 6 -7.41 -35.17 -55.02
CA GLY A 6 -6.79 -34.20 -54.14
C GLY A 6 -6.71 -32.80 -54.79
N GLU A 7 -6.14 -31.90 -54.01
CA GLU A 7 -5.78 -30.50 -54.25
C GLU A 7 -6.80 -29.39 -53.93
N GLN A 8 -6.28 -28.47 -53.12
CA GLN A 8 -6.61 -27.05 -52.95
C GLN A 8 -7.75 -26.67 -52.00
N MET A 9 -7.37 -26.40 -50.75
CA MET A 9 -7.57 -25.08 -50.14
C MET A 9 -6.40 -24.77 -49.19
N ASN A 10 -5.25 -24.42 -49.77
CA ASN A 10 -4.25 -23.59 -49.10
C ASN A 10 -4.83 -22.18 -49.00
N ALA A 11 -5.42 -21.84 -47.85
CA ALA A 11 -5.59 -20.44 -47.50
C ALA A 11 -4.21 -19.85 -47.20
N PRO A 12 -3.89 -18.62 -47.65
CA PRO A 12 -2.60 -18.02 -47.40
C PRO A 12 -2.41 -17.88 -45.90
N ALA A 13 -1.25 -18.35 -45.41
CA ALA A 13 -0.78 -18.06 -44.07
C ALA A 13 -0.77 -16.53 -43.90
N ARG A 14 -1.77 -15.98 -43.19
CA ARG A 14 -1.62 -14.68 -42.53
C ARG A 14 -0.34 -14.80 -41.70
N SER A 15 0.51 -13.78 -41.71
CA SER A 15 1.64 -13.72 -40.78
C SER A 15 1.10 -13.86 -39.34
N VAL A 16 1.23 -15.05 -38.76
CA VAL A 16 0.62 -15.47 -37.48
C VAL A 16 1.42 -14.91 -36.29
N ASN A 17 1.71 -13.60 -36.28
CA ASN A 17 2.49 -12.99 -35.20
C ASN A 17 1.79 -11.83 -34.49
N ASP A 18 0.63 -11.36 -34.96
CA ASP A 18 -0.11 -10.28 -34.31
C ASP A 18 -1.48 -10.78 -33.86
N LEU A 19 -1.80 -10.54 -32.57
CA LEU A 19 -3.17 -10.65 -32.07
C LEU A 19 -4.07 -9.76 -32.93
N ASP A 20 -5.28 -10.23 -33.24
CA ASP A 20 -6.27 -9.34 -33.84
C ASP A 20 -6.57 -8.17 -32.87
N THR A 21 -6.98 -7.04 -33.44
CA THR A 21 -7.18 -5.78 -32.69
C THR A 21 -8.16 -5.93 -31.53
N HIS A 22 -9.17 -6.79 -31.69
CA HIS A 22 -10.18 -7.01 -30.66
C HIS A 22 -9.60 -7.78 -29.48
N THR A 23 -8.90 -8.89 -29.73
CA THR A 23 -8.20 -9.67 -28.69
C THR A 23 -7.13 -8.86 -27.98
N ARG A 24 -6.35 -8.06 -28.71
CA ARG A 24 -5.36 -7.15 -28.14
C ARG A 24 -6.00 -6.13 -27.19
N THR A 25 -7.10 -5.51 -27.61
CA THR A 25 -7.84 -4.56 -26.77
C THR A 25 -8.37 -5.22 -25.50
N ALA A 26 -8.94 -6.43 -25.60
CA ALA A 26 -9.43 -7.17 -24.45
C ALA A 26 -8.32 -7.54 -23.46
N LEU A 27 -7.15 -7.92 -23.98
CA LEU A 27 -5.94 -8.20 -23.20
C LEU A 27 -5.47 -6.96 -22.43
N ASP A 28 -5.33 -5.83 -23.12
CA ASP A 28 -4.88 -4.58 -22.52
C ASP A 28 -5.83 -4.09 -21.42
N ILE A 29 -7.15 -4.20 -21.66
CA ILE A 29 -8.18 -3.89 -20.65
C ILE A 29 -8.01 -4.80 -19.43
N ALA A 30 -7.93 -6.12 -19.63
CA ALA A 30 -7.84 -7.08 -18.53
C ALA A 30 -6.58 -6.88 -17.68
N CYS A 31 -5.43 -6.66 -18.31
CA CYS A 31 -4.18 -6.38 -17.61
C CYS A 31 -4.23 -5.04 -16.85
N ALA A 32 -4.86 -4.00 -17.42
CA ALA A 32 -5.01 -2.70 -16.76
C ALA A 32 -5.96 -2.73 -15.55
N ARG A 33 -6.82 -3.75 -15.42
CA ARG A 33 -7.69 -3.93 -14.24
C ARG A 33 -6.95 -4.44 -12.99
N ILE A 34 -5.72 -4.93 -13.13
CA ILE A 34 -4.93 -5.46 -12.02
C ILE A 34 -4.03 -4.36 -11.44
N ALA A 35 -4.20 -4.05 -10.15
CA ALA A 35 -3.35 -3.08 -9.45
C ALA A 35 -1.97 -3.67 -9.12
N PRO A 36 -0.90 -2.86 -9.12
CA PRO A 36 0.43 -3.31 -8.69
C PRO A 36 0.51 -3.52 -7.18
N THR A 37 1.33 -4.49 -6.75
CA THR A 37 1.70 -4.70 -5.33
C THR A 37 3.21 -4.63 -5.15
N TRP A 38 3.67 -3.86 -4.16
CA TRP A 38 5.09 -3.73 -3.86
C TRP A 38 5.62 -4.95 -3.08
N PRO A 39 6.90 -5.32 -3.25
CA PRO A 39 7.53 -6.40 -2.51
C PRO A 39 7.62 -6.08 -1.00
N LEU A 40 7.80 -7.10 -0.17
CA LEU A 40 7.83 -7.04 1.30
C LEU A 40 8.85 -6.06 1.88
N ASP A 41 10.00 -5.88 1.23
CA ASP A 41 11.06 -4.94 1.63
C ASP A 41 10.77 -3.49 1.26
N GLN A 42 9.76 -3.25 0.41
CA GLN A 42 9.31 -1.93 -0.05
C GLN A 42 7.78 -1.81 0.05
N PHE A 43 7.15 -2.62 0.91
CA PHE A 43 5.72 -2.80 0.89
C PHE A 43 5.03 -1.50 1.27
N ILE A 44 4.14 -1.04 0.37
CA ILE A 44 3.26 0.11 0.60
C ILE A 44 1.81 -0.33 0.39
N ALA A 45 0.90 0.31 1.13
CA ALA A 45 -0.53 0.08 0.99
C ALA A 45 -1.07 0.79 -0.26
N VAL A 46 -1.73 0.04 -1.14
CA VAL A 46 -2.22 0.51 -2.46
C VAL A 46 -3.69 0.16 -2.61
N ASN A 47 -4.47 0.97 -3.32
CA ASN A 47 -5.85 0.59 -3.64
C ASN A 47 -5.84 -0.65 -4.57
N PRO A 48 -6.26 -1.86 -4.14
CA PRO A 48 -6.25 -3.05 -5.00
C PRO A 48 -7.28 -2.96 -6.13
N PHE A 49 -8.18 -1.98 -6.07
CA PHE A 49 -9.19 -1.67 -7.08
C PHE A 49 -8.80 -0.50 -7.98
N TRP A 50 -7.52 -0.05 -7.95
CA TRP A 50 -7.07 1.12 -8.71
C TRP A 50 -7.41 1.04 -10.21
N GLY A 51 -7.38 -0.16 -10.79
CA GLY A 51 -7.77 -0.40 -12.17
C GLY A 51 -9.27 -0.20 -12.47
N TYR A 52 -10.11 0.14 -11.49
CA TYR A 52 -11.57 0.31 -11.63
C TYR A 52 -12.07 1.72 -11.29
N ILE A 53 -11.18 2.67 -11.00
CA ILE A 53 -11.58 4.00 -10.55
C ILE A 53 -12.39 4.78 -11.60
N ASP A 54 -12.30 4.39 -12.88
CA ASP A 54 -13.10 4.91 -13.99
C ASP A 54 -14.60 4.63 -13.87
N ARG A 55 -15.00 3.72 -12.96
CA ARG A 55 -16.39 3.32 -12.74
C ARG A 55 -16.87 3.68 -11.33
N PRO A 56 -18.18 3.94 -11.14
CA PRO A 56 -18.79 4.05 -9.82
C PRO A 56 -18.45 2.83 -8.95
N LEU A 57 -18.06 3.06 -7.70
CA LEU A 57 -17.60 1.99 -6.81
C LEU A 57 -18.59 0.82 -6.69
N PRO A 58 -19.93 1.01 -6.51
CA PRO A 58 -20.89 -0.10 -6.49
C PRO A 58 -20.93 -0.93 -7.78
N ALA A 59 -20.69 -0.31 -8.94
CA ALA A 59 -20.63 -1.01 -10.21
C ALA A 59 -19.35 -1.85 -10.32
N ALA A 60 -18.20 -1.29 -9.92
CA ALA A 60 -16.95 -2.05 -9.83
C ALA A 60 -17.06 -3.24 -8.86
N ALA A 61 -17.73 -3.05 -7.72
CA ALA A 61 -17.98 -4.10 -6.74
C ALA A 61 -18.84 -5.25 -7.30
N SER A 62 -19.87 -4.90 -8.07
CA SER A 62 -20.75 -5.87 -8.72
C SER A 62 -20.01 -6.69 -9.77
N GLU A 63 -19.17 -6.03 -10.57
CA GLU A 63 -18.31 -6.69 -11.56
C GLU A 63 -17.28 -7.63 -10.90
N LEU A 64 -16.54 -7.16 -9.89
CA LEU A 64 -15.58 -7.96 -9.16
C LEU A 64 -16.23 -9.17 -8.46
N ALA A 65 -17.44 -9.01 -7.93
CA ALA A 65 -18.22 -10.10 -7.37
C ALA A 65 -18.64 -11.11 -8.45
N ALA A 66 -19.11 -10.64 -9.60
CA ALA A 66 -19.50 -11.51 -10.70
C ALA A 66 -18.31 -12.28 -11.28
N LEU A 67 -17.14 -11.65 -11.41
CA LEU A 67 -15.94 -12.28 -12.00
C LEU A 67 -15.22 -13.23 -11.04
N GLY A 68 -14.96 -12.75 -9.81
CA GLY A 68 -14.09 -13.41 -8.85
C GLY A 68 -14.79 -13.86 -7.57
N GLY A 69 -16.03 -13.44 -7.31
CA GLY A 69 -16.68 -13.60 -6.01
C GLY A 69 -16.03 -12.74 -4.93
N ALA A 70 -15.48 -11.58 -5.29
CA ALA A 70 -14.92 -10.62 -4.36
C ALA A 70 -16.01 -9.89 -3.57
N LYS A 71 -15.71 -9.53 -2.31
CA LYS A 71 -16.60 -8.71 -1.48
C LYS A 71 -16.00 -7.33 -1.27
N LEU A 72 -16.82 -6.29 -1.48
CA LEU A 72 -16.47 -4.90 -1.19
C LEU A 72 -17.35 -4.30 -0.07
N LEU A 73 -18.10 -5.14 0.64
CA LEU A 73 -18.94 -4.75 1.78
C LEU A 73 -18.69 -5.72 2.93
N MET A 74 -18.79 -5.21 4.15
CA MET A 74 -18.83 -6.07 5.34
C MET A 74 -20.09 -6.94 5.33
N PRO A 75 -20.07 -8.12 5.97
CA PRO A 75 -21.27 -8.93 6.12
C PRO A 75 -22.38 -8.19 6.88
N ARG A 76 -23.65 -8.47 6.57
CA ARG A 76 -24.81 -7.85 7.25
C ARG A 76 -24.77 -7.92 8.77
N ALA A 77 -24.30 -9.03 9.33
CA ALA A 77 -24.15 -9.19 10.79
C ALA A 77 -23.25 -8.10 11.41
N TRP A 78 -22.22 -7.65 10.68
CA TRP A 78 -21.36 -6.57 11.12
C TRP A 78 -22.10 -5.22 11.10
N PHE A 79 -22.87 -4.92 10.05
CA PHE A 79 -23.72 -3.72 10.03
C PHE A 79 -24.77 -3.73 11.15
N ARG A 80 -25.34 -4.90 11.46
CA ARG A 80 -26.30 -5.07 12.56
C ARG A 80 -25.67 -4.75 13.92
N GLU A 81 -24.43 -5.19 14.16
CA GLU A 81 -23.69 -4.84 15.37
C GLU A 81 -23.52 -3.32 15.52
N ARG A 82 -23.15 -2.64 14.44
CA ARG A 82 -22.94 -1.17 14.40
C ARG A 82 -24.23 -0.37 14.52
N TRP A 83 -25.32 -0.90 13.97
CA TRP A 83 -26.66 -0.36 14.18
C TRP A 83 -27.06 -0.47 15.66
N ASN A 84 -26.85 -1.63 16.27
CA ASN A 84 -27.20 -1.88 17.68
C ASN A 84 -26.32 -1.09 18.66
N SER A 85 -25.07 -0.77 18.30
CA SER A 85 -24.20 0.11 19.08
C SER A 85 -24.54 1.60 18.90
N GLY A 86 -25.43 1.95 17.96
CA GLY A 86 -25.83 3.32 17.68
C GLY A 86 -24.81 4.12 16.86
N GLU A 87 -23.90 3.47 16.15
CA GLU A 87 -22.90 4.15 15.31
C GLU A 87 -23.49 4.81 14.07
N PHE A 88 -24.65 4.33 13.60
CA PHE A 88 -25.49 5.00 12.60
C PHE A 88 -26.97 4.72 12.90
N GLY A 89 -27.85 5.61 12.49
CA GLY A 89 -29.27 5.58 12.84
C GLY A 89 -30.23 5.78 11.67
N ARG A 90 -31.52 5.95 11.98
CA ARG A 90 -32.59 6.13 10.98
C ARG A 90 -32.35 7.35 10.09
N ASP A 91 -31.86 8.45 10.66
CA ASP A 91 -31.58 9.68 9.91
C ASP A 91 -30.46 9.47 8.89
N ASP A 92 -29.45 8.67 9.23
CA ASP A 92 -28.36 8.29 8.32
C ASP A 92 -28.86 7.43 7.16
N LEU A 93 -29.76 6.49 7.43
CA LEU A 93 -30.40 5.67 6.40
C LEU A 93 -31.25 6.52 5.46
N LEU A 94 -32.06 7.44 6.02
CA LEU A 94 -32.88 8.35 5.23
C LEU A 94 -32.02 9.24 4.33
N GLU A 95 -30.93 9.77 4.87
CA GLU A 95 -29.98 10.57 4.13
C GLU A 95 -29.26 9.73 3.05
N ALA A 96 -28.88 8.48 3.34
CA ALA A 96 -28.28 7.57 2.37
C ALA A 96 -29.22 7.27 1.20
N ILE A 97 -30.50 6.99 1.46
CA ILE A 97 -31.54 6.76 0.44
C ILE A 97 -31.69 8.00 -0.44
N THR A 98 -31.91 9.16 0.20
CA THR A 98 -32.09 10.44 -0.48
C THR A 98 -30.89 10.76 -1.36
N ARG A 99 -29.68 10.53 -0.85
CA ARG A 99 -28.46 10.86 -1.60
C ARG A 99 -28.18 9.94 -2.77
N SER A 100 -28.65 8.70 -2.69
CA SER A 100 -28.45 7.70 -3.74
C SER A 100 -29.55 7.76 -4.80
N GLY A 101 -30.58 8.60 -4.63
CA GLY A 101 -31.75 8.61 -5.51
C GLY A 101 -32.53 7.28 -5.47
N SER A 102 -32.43 6.54 -4.37
CA SER A 102 -33.04 5.22 -4.23
C SER A 102 -34.52 5.33 -3.85
N ASP A 103 -35.33 4.38 -4.32
CA ASP A 103 -36.76 4.25 -4.00
C ASP A 103 -37.02 3.38 -2.75
N ARG A 104 -35.96 2.87 -2.12
CA ARG A 104 -36.04 2.05 -0.90
C ARG A 104 -36.55 2.85 0.29
N ARG A 105 -37.16 2.16 1.25
CA ARG A 105 -37.61 2.76 2.52
C ARG A 105 -36.68 2.43 3.67
N VAL A 106 -36.61 3.31 4.67
CA VAL A 106 -35.78 3.10 5.88
C VAL A 106 -36.11 1.76 6.57
N ASP A 107 -37.39 1.41 6.70
CA ASP A 107 -37.80 0.16 7.36
C ASP A 107 -37.36 -1.09 6.58
N GLU A 108 -37.18 -1.00 5.25
CA GLU A 108 -36.65 -2.10 4.44
C GLU A 108 -35.17 -2.33 4.71
N LEU A 109 -34.40 -1.24 4.89
CA LEU A 109 -32.98 -1.35 5.24
C LEU A 109 -32.77 -1.85 6.67
N ILE A 110 -33.69 -1.53 7.58
CA ILE A 110 -33.68 -2.07 8.95
C ILE A 110 -34.03 -3.57 8.93
N ALA A 111 -35.05 -3.97 8.18
CA ALA A 111 -35.40 -5.39 8.01
C ALA A 111 -34.25 -6.18 7.37
N LEU A 112 -33.54 -5.58 6.40
CA LEU A 112 -32.38 -6.18 5.75
C LEU A 112 -31.28 -6.57 6.75
N LEU A 113 -31.10 -5.82 7.84
CA LEU A 113 -30.10 -6.13 8.85
C LEU A 113 -30.34 -7.50 9.48
N GLU A 114 -31.60 -7.97 9.57
CA GLU A 114 -31.98 -9.26 10.16
C GLU A 114 -32.03 -10.41 9.15
N GLU A 115 -31.98 -10.13 7.85
CA GLU A 115 -31.97 -11.15 6.79
C GLU A 115 -30.60 -11.86 6.68
N ASP A 116 -30.62 -13.17 6.36
CA ASP A 116 -29.43 -13.98 6.13
C ASP A 116 -28.72 -13.66 4.80
N GLU A 117 -27.39 -13.87 4.78
CA GLU A 117 -26.57 -13.68 3.57
C GLU A 117 -26.85 -14.70 2.48
N THR A 118 -27.19 -14.21 1.29
CA THR A 118 -27.41 -15.05 0.10
C THR A 118 -26.12 -15.19 -0.70
N SER A 119 -25.69 -16.42 -0.96
CA SER A 119 -24.60 -16.68 -1.89
C SER A 119 -25.00 -16.27 -3.30
N THR A 120 -24.19 -15.41 -3.93
CA THR A 120 -24.40 -15.00 -5.32
C THR A 120 -23.57 -15.88 -6.25
N PRO A 121 -24.12 -16.37 -7.37
CA PRO A 121 -23.33 -17.08 -8.36
C PRO A 121 -22.30 -16.15 -9.02
N ARG A 122 -21.20 -16.73 -9.48
CA ARG A 122 -20.15 -16.03 -10.23
C ARG A 122 -20.03 -16.59 -11.64
N ARG A 123 -19.40 -15.84 -12.54
CA ARG A 123 -18.98 -16.35 -13.85
C ARG A 123 -18.04 -17.53 -13.65
N ALA A 124 -18.44 -18.69 -14.15
CA ALA A 124 -17.58 -19.86 -14.13
C ALA A 124 -16.48 -19.74 -15.18
N ARG A 125 -15.29 -20.23 -14.83
CA ARG A 125 -14.16 -20.49 -15.73
C ARG A 125 -14.17 -21.97 -16.13
N VAL A 126 -13.38 -22.38 -17.12
CA VAL A 126 -13.30 -23.80 -17.51
C VAL A 126 -12.81 -24.65 -16.35
N THR A 127 -11.87 -24.17 -15.52
CA THR A 127 -11.46 -24.87 -14.29
C THR A 127 -12.63 -25.10 -13.34
N ASP A 128 -13.53 -24.13 -13.20
CA ASP A 128 -14.69 -24.26 -12.30
C ASP A 128 -15.72 -25.24 -12.86
N VAL A 129 -15.87 -25.27 -14.20
CA VAL A 129 -16.72 -26.23 -14.90
C VAL A 129 -16.17 -27.66 -14.79
N ALA A 130 -14.85 -27.83 -14.87
CA ALA A 130 -14.18 -29.11 -14.65
C ALA A 130 -14.46 -29.65 -13.23
N ASP A 131 -14.57 -28.76 -12.25
CA ASP A 131 -14.87 -29.11 -10.85
C ASP A 131 -16.33 -29.45 -10.58
N ALA A 132 -17.27 -29.10 -11.47
CA ALA A 132 -18.71 -29.22 -11.23
C ALA A 132 -19.21 -30.67 -11.02
N GLY A 133 -18.38 -31.69 -11.30
CA GLY A 133 -18.70 -33.11 -11.11
C GLY A 133 -17.82 -33.85 -10.12
N ARG A 134 -16.92 -33.15 -9.40
CA ARG A 134 -15.92 -33.80 -8.53
C ARG A 134 -16.53 -34.33 -7.23
N ASN A 135 -15.92 -35.38 -6.67
CA ASN A 135 -16.23 -35.79 -5.30
C ASN A 135 -15.56 -34.82 -4.32
N VAL A 136 -16.36 -33.94 -3.72
CA VAL A 136 -15.84 -32.88 -2.82
C VAL A 136 -15.08 -33.38 -1.59
N LEU A 137 -15.23 -34.65 -1.21
CA LEU A 137 -14.55 -35.26 -0.06
C LEU A 137 -13.23 -35.96 -0.43
N ARG A 138 -13.03 -36.33 -1.69
CA ARG A 138 -11.91 -37.18 -2.14
C ARG A 138 -11.02 -36.50 -3.17
N ASP A 139 -11.61 -35.69 -4.03
CA ASP A 139 -10.94 -35.13 -5.20
C ASP A 139 -10.49 -33.69 -4.92
N VAL A 140 -9.23 -33.40 -5.23
CA VAL A 140 -8.68 -32.05 -5.26
C VAL A 140 -9.40 -31.26 -6.35
N ALA A 141 -9.71 -29.99 -6.10
CA ALA A 141 -10.30 -29.11 -7.10
C ALA A 141 -9.26 -28.68 -8.14
N TRP A 142 -9.62 -28.69 -9.42
CA TRP A 142 -8.81 -28.14 -10.50
C TRP A 142 -8.48 -26.68 -10.26
N CYS A 143 -9.41 -25.87 -9.75
CA CYS A 143 -9.12 -24.47 -9.46
C CYS A 143 -7.97 -24.30 -8.45
N ASP A 144 -7.94 -25.12 -7.39
CA ASP A 144 -6.90 -25.08 -6.36
C ASP A 144 -5.58 -25.65 -6.89
N PHE A 145 -5.63 -26.76 -7.63
CA PHE A 145 -4.47 -27.39 -8.23
C PHE A 145 -3.76 -26.47 -9.24
N VAL A 146 -4.53 -25.84 -10.13
CA VAL A 146 -3.99 -24.93 -11.15
C VAL A 146 -3.40 -23.69 -10.49
N THR A 147 -4.10 -23.09 -9.52
CA THR A 147 -3.59 -21.95 -8.75
C THR A 147 -2.28 -22.31 -8.06
N HIS A 148 -2.22 -23.46 -7.38
CA HIS A 148 -1.02 -23.93 -6.72
C HIS A 148 0.14 -24.16 -7.71
N ASN A 149 -0.10 -24.85 -8.83
CA ASN A 149 0.93 -25.12 -9.83
C ASN A 149 1.50 -23.84 -10.45
N VAL A 150 0.63 -22.91 -10.86
CA VAL A 150 1.04 -21.60 -11.38
C VAL A 150 1.83 -20.83 -10.33
N SER A 151 1.39 -20.86 -9.07
CA SER A 151 2.09 -20.16 -7.99
C SER A 151 3.46 -20.72 -7.66
N GLN A 152 3.62 -22.05 -7.62
CA GLN A 152 4.93 -22.67 -7.38
C GLN A 152 5.89 -22.36 -8.54
N PHE A 153 5.37 -22.41 -9.78
CA PHE A 153 6.14 -21.99 -10.95
C PHE A 153 6.57 -20.51 -10.86
N CYS A 154 5.64 -19.60 -10.56
CA CYS A 154 5.94 -18.17 -10.45
C CYS A 154 6.92 -17.89 -9.31
N ALA A 155 6.76 -18.56 -8.16
CA ALA A 155 7.69 -18.48 -7.05
C ALA A 155 9.11 -18.86 -7.47
N ALA A 156 9.29 -19.97 -8.20
CA ALA A 156 10.60 -20.37 -8.70
C ALA A 156 11.12 -19.47 -9.83
N TYR A 157 10.24 -18.95 -10.70
CA TYR A 157 10.64 -18.11 -11.82
C TYR A 157 11.09 -16.72 -11.39
N PHE A 158 10.35 -16.08 -10.50
CA PHE A 158 10.63 -14.71 -10.04
C PHE A 158 11.60 -14.65 -8.86
N ASP A 159 12.03 -15.78 -8.29
CA ASP A 159 13.02 -15.80 -7.23
C ASP A 159 14.39 -15.31 -7.72
N ASP A 160 14.78 -14.11 -7.29
CA ASP A 160 16.03 -13.46 -7.64
C ASP A 160 17.15 -13.64 -6.61
N GLY A 161 16.97 -14.45 -5.56
CA GLY A 161 18.06 -14.64 -4.59
C GLY A 161 17.84 -15.52 -3.36
N GLN A 162 16.70 -16.20 -3.22
CA GLN A 162 16.45 -17.16 -2.15
C GLN A 162 16.91 -18.58 -2.53
N ALA A 163 16.54 -19.07 -3.71
CA ALA A 163 16.94 -20.38 -4.22
C ALA A 163 18.37 -20.36 -4.80
N GLN A 164 19.13 -21.42 -4.51
CA GLN A 164 20.48 -21.62 -5.07
C GLN A 164 20.43 -22.17 -6.50
N LEU A 165 19.32 -22.79 -6.88
CA LEU A 165 19.06 -23.35 -8.20
C LEU A 165 17.76 -22.73 -8.72
N GLY A 166 17.83 -22.10 -9.89
CA GLY A 166 16.69 -21.46 -10.54
C GLY A 166 16.41 -22.03 -11.93
N PRO A 167 15.24 -21.75 -12.52
CA PRO A 167 14.92 -22.16 -13.87
C PRO A 167 15.76 -21.39 -14.89
N GLN A 168 16.05 -22.02 -16.03
CA GLN A 168 16.65 -21.33 -17.18
C GLN A 168 15.57 -20.44 -17.84
N ARG A 169 15.59 -19.14 -17.52
CA ARG A 169 14.57 -18.16 -17.95
C ARG A 169 14.69 -17.84 -19.44
N SER A 170 13.57 -17.90 -20.18
CA SER A 170 13.47 -17.52 -21.60
C SER A 170 12.15 -16.79 -21.90
N GLY A 171 11.64 -16.00 -20.94
CA GLY A 171 10.27 -15.52 -20.87
C GLY A 171 9.41 -16.37 -19.92
N LEU A 172 8.44 -15.76 -19.23
CA LEU A 172 7.59 -16.44 -18.24
C LEU A 172 6.81 -17.60 -18.86
N TYR A 173 6.07 -17.36 -19.94
CA TYR A 173 5.26 -18.38 -20.59
C TYR A 173 6.12 -19.47 -21.25
N ALA A 174 7.16 -19.08 -22.00
CA ALA A 174 8.03 -20.04 -22.67
C ALA A 174 8.79 -20.95 -21.68
N THR A 175 9.12 -20.44 -20.50
CA THR A 175 9.72 -21.25 -19.42
C THR A 175 8.69 -22.20 -18.84
N TRP A 176 7.47 -21.74 -18.55
CA TRP A 176 6.37 -22.59 -18.08
C TRP A 176 6.05 -23.71 -19.09
N TRP A 177 5.92 -23.38 -20.37
CA TRP A 177 5.60 -24.31 -21.45
C TRP A 177 6.59 -25.48 -21.53
N ARG A 178 7.91 -25.19 -21.45
CA ARG A 178 8.97 -26.22 -21.42
C ARG A 178 8.85 -27.14 -20.19
N GLN A 179 8.49 -26.59 -19.04
CA GLN A 179 8.30 -27.36 -17.80
C GLN A 179 7.02 -28.21 -17.86
N ALA A 180 5.91 -27.63 -18.32
CA ALA A 180 4.62 -28.30 -18.47
C ALA A 180 4.70 -29.53 -19.41
N ALA A 181 5.53 -29.47 -20.45
CA ALA A 181 5.80 -30.61 -21.34
C ALA A 181 6.41 -31.85 -20.65
N HIS A 182 6.92 -31.68 -19.42
CA HIS A 182 7.57 -32.72 -18.60
C HIS A 182 6.94 -32.85 -17.20
N ASP A 183 5.90 -32.09 -16.87
CA ASP A 183 5.26 -32.14 -15.57
C ASP A 183 4.33 -33.37 -15.46
N HIS A 184 4.69 -34.30 -14.58
CA HIS A 184 3.90 -35.49 -14.31
C HIS A 184 2.87 -35.31 -13.18
N SER A 185 2.88 -34.16 -12.49
CA SER A 185 2.00 -33.85 -11.37
C SER A 185 0.51 -33.91 -11.76
N PRO A 186 0.06 -33.36 -12.91
CA PRO A 186 -1.36 -33.45 -13.31
C PRO A 186 -1.81 -34.88 -13.56
N ARG A 187 -0.92 -35.74 -14.09
CA ARG A 187 -1.21 -37.16 -14.27
C ARG A 187 -1.29 -37.90 -12.94
N LEU A 188 -0.35 -37.63 -12.02
CA LEU A 188 -0.23 -38.35 -10.75
C LEU A 188 -1.31 -37.92 -9.73
N LEU A 189 -1.60 -36.63 -9.66
CA LEU A 189 -2.47 -36.04 -8.63
C LEU A 189 -3.90 -35.82 -9.10
N MET A 190 -4.10 -35.53 -10.40
CA MET A 190 -5.41 -35.17 -10.95
C MET A 190 -5.92 -36.17 -12.00
N GLY A 191 -5.16 -37.24 -12.29
CA GLY A 191 -5.56 -38.27 -13.27
C GLY A 191 -5.52 -37.83 -14.74
N ALA A 192 -4.99 -36.65 -15.06
CA ALA A 192 -4.92 -36.11 -16.43
C ALA A 192 -3.77 -36.77 -17.23
N LYS A 193 -4.03 -37.96 -17.77
CA LYS A 193 -3.03 -38.81 -18.47
C LYS A 193 -2.49 -38.18 -19.76
N ASP A 194 -3.27 -37.34 -20.41
CA ASP A 194 -2.98 -36.66 -21.68
C ASP A 194 -2.35 -35.27 -21.51
N PHE A 195 -2.17 -34.78 -20.27
CA PHE A 195 -1.67 -33.44 -19.97
C PHE A 195 -0.38 -33.09 -20.71
N THR A 196 0.67 -33.92 -20.61
CA THR A 196 1.97 -33.61 -21.22
C THR A 196 1.93 -33.63 -22.75
N ALA A 197 1.07 -34.47 -23.34
CA ALA A 197 0.87 -34.49 -24.79
C ALA A 197 0.15 -33.22 -25.25
N LEU A 198 -0.89 -32.79 -24.53
CA LEU A 198 -1.61 -31.55 -24.81
C LEU A 198 -0.71 -30.32 -24.62
N ALA A 199 0.08 -30.26 -23.55
CA ALA A 199 1.02 -29.17 -23.27
C ALA A 199 2.06 -29.01 -24.39
N ARG A 200 2.63 -30.11 -24.92
CA ARG A 200 3.55 -30.06 -26.07
C ARG A 200 2.90 -29.58 -27.36
N GLY A 201 1.59 -29.78 -27.50
CA GLY A 201 0.82 -29.34 -28.66
C GLY A 201 0.43 -27.85 -28.61
N LEU A 202 0.69 -27.14 -27.50
CA LEU A 202 0.42 -25.71 -27.40
C LEU A 202 1.50 -24.90 -28.14
N PRO A 203 1.15 -23.72 -28.71
CA PRO A 203 2.12 -22.78 -29.24
C PRO A 203 3.16 -22.38 -28.19
N ALA A 204 4.43 -22.26 -28.59
CA ALA A 204 5.51 -21.84 -27.70
C ALA A 204 5.55 -20.31 -27.48
N ASP A 205 4.96 -19.54 -28.40
CA ASP A 205 4.81 -18.09 -28.30
C ASP A 205 3.51 -17.72 -27.55
N PRO A 206 3.55 -16.83 -26.54
CA PRO A 206 2.38 -16.49 -25.73
C PRO A 206 1.28 -15.77 -26.52
N GLN A 207 1.62 -14.91 -27.48
CA GLN A 207 0.59 -14.19 -28.26
C GLN A 207 -0.15 -15.16 -29.18
N THR A 208 0.59 -16.06 -29.82
CA THR A 208 0.03 -17.14 -30.65
C THR A 208 -0.89 -18.04 -29.82
N LEU A 209 -0.50 -18.38 -28.58
CA LEU A 209 -1.37 -19.11 -27.68
C LEU A 209 -2.65 -18.33 -27.37
N ILE A 210 -2.54 -17.04 -27.00
CA ILE A 210 -3.71 -16.21 -26.66
C ILE A 210 -4.69 -16.17 -27.84
N ALA A 211 -4.21 -15.88 -29.05
CA ALA A 211 -5.02 -15.90 -30.26
C ALA A 211 -5.73 -17.25 -30.47
N ALA A 212 -4.98 -18.35 -30.46
CA ALA A 212 -5.53 -19.70 -30.65
C ALA A 212 -6.55 -20.08 -29.55
N THR A 213 -6.41 -19.52 -28.35
CA THR A 213 -7.31 -19.80 -27.23
C THR A 213 -8.68 -19.17 -27.43
N THR A 214 -8.73 -17.94 -27.94
CA THR A 214 -10.00 -17.23 -28.15
C THR A 214 -10.95 -18.01 -29.07
N GLU A 215 -10.41 -18.59 -30.14
CA GLU A 215 -11.16 -19.44 -31.08
C GLU A 215 -11.68 -20.72 -30.42
N VAL A 216 -10.85 -21.38 -29.61
CA VAL A 216 -11.18 -22.66 -28.98
C VAL A 216 -12.22 -22.50 -27.87
N LEU A 217 -12.11 -21.44 -27.06
CA LEU A 217 -13.04 -21.20 -25.96
C LEU A 217 -14.41 -20.71 -26.44
N CYS A 218 -14.51 -20.18 -27.66
CA CYS A 218 -15.74 -19.61 -28.23
C CYS A 218 -16.36 -18.54 -27.32
N VAL A 219 -15.51 -17.78 -26.61
CA VAL A 219 -15.95 -16.63 -25.80
C VAL A 219 -16.25 -15.48 -26.73
N ASP A 220 -17.44 -14.89 -26.60
CA ASP A 220 -17.83 -13.73 -27.38
C ASP A 220 -16.87 -12.55 -27.15
N GLY A 221 -16.65 -11.76 -28.21
CA GLY A 221 -15.70 -10.67 -28.20
C GLY A 221 -15.96 -9.67 -27.06
N GLU A 222 -17.22 -9.31 -26.83
CA GLU A 222 -17.59 -8.37 -25.77
C GLU A 222 -17.31 -8.91 -24.34
N GLN A 223 -17.29 -10.24 -24.19
CA GLN A 223 -17.07 -10.91 -22.90
C GLN A 223 -15.59 -11.24 -22.65
N LEU A 224 -14.74 -11.11 -23.68
CA LEU A 224 -13.36 -11.59 -23.64
C LEU A 224 -12.52 -10.89 -22.58
N ALA A 225 -12.62 -9.56 -22.46
CA ALA A 225 -11.89 -8.79 -21.46
C ALA A 225 -12.28 -9.19 -20.03
N ALA A 226 -13.57 -9.35 -19.78
CA ALA A 226 -14.12 -9.78 -18.49
C ALA A 226 -13.65 -11.21 -18.14
N TYR A 227 -13.61 -12.11 -19.12
CA TYR A 227 -13.12 -13.46 -18.94
C TYR A 227 -11.61 -13.48 -18.64
N PHE A 228 -10.78 -12.77 -19.41
CA PHE A 228 -9.34 -12.63 -19.13
C PHE A 228 -9.08 -12.06 -17.73
N ASN A 229 -9.85 -11.06 -17.32
CA ASN A 229 -9.79 -10.49 -15.99
C ASN A 229 -10.15 -11.54 -14.91
N SER A 230 -11.19 -12.36 -15.12
CA SER A 230 -11.53 -13.46 -14.19
C SER A 230 -10.43 -14.52 -14.03
N LEU A 231 -9.63 -14.75 -15.10
CA LEU A 231 -8.48 -15.64 -15.06
C LEU A 231 -7.31 -15.01 -14.31
N LEU A 232 -7.01 -13.74 -14.54
CA LEU A 232 -6.00 -13.02 -13.76
C LEU A 232 -6.36 -12.95 -12.28
N GLN A 233 -7.64 -12.70 -11.94
CA GLN A 233 -8.14 -12.72 -10.56
C GLN A 233 -8.05 -14.11 -9.89
N SER A 234 -7.92 -15.19 -10.66
CA SER A 234 -7.68 -16.54 -10.10
C SER A 234 -6.29 -16.69 -9.49
N VAL A 235 -5.34 -15.88 -9.97
CA VAL A 235 -3.94 -15.78 -9.52
C VAL A 235 -3.61 -14.30 -9.28
N GLY A 236 -4.56 -13.60 -8.65
CA GLY A 236 -4.55 -12.15 -8.50
C GLY A 236 -3.29 -11.62 -7.83
N GLY A 237 -2.69 -12.40 -6.94
CA GLY A 237 -1.45 -12.06 -6.29
C GLY A 237 -0.27 -12.00 -7.24
N TRP A 238 -0.06 -13.06 -8.02
CA TRP A 238 0.98 -13.08 -9.05
C TRP A 238 0.69 -12.10 -10.18
N ALA A 239 -0.58 -11.87 -10.52
CA ALA A 239 -0.97 -10.85 -11.48
C ALA A 239 -0.58 -9.45 -10.97
N SER A 240 -0.77 -9.17 -9.68
CA SER A 240 -0.39 -7.88 -9.05
C SER A 240 1.13 -7.69 -9.01
N TRP A 241 1.90 -8.78 -8.81
CA TRP A 241 3.36 -8.74 -8.93
C TRP A 241 3.82 -8.41 -10.35
N CYS A 242 3.20 -9.04 -11.37
CA CYS A 242 3.50 -8.72 -12.76
C CYS A 242 3.09 -7.28 -13.11
N ALA A 243 1.97 -6.79 -12.59
CA ALA A 243 1.55 -5.39 -12.72
C ALA A 243 2.55 -4.43 -12.06
N TYR A 244 3.13 -4.79 -10.91
CA TYR A 244 4.21 -4.02 -10.27
C TYR A 244 5.45 -3.94 -11.15
N ARG A 245 5.90 -5.05 -11.74
CA ARG A 245 7.04 -5.03 -12.67
C ARG A 245 6.81 -4.12 -13.87
N ARG A 246 5.62 -4.20 -14.47
CA ARG A 246 5.17 -3.30 -15.55
C ARG A 246 5.14 -1.84 -15.11
N TRP A 247 4.64 -1.56 -13.91
CA TRP A 247 4.63 -0.22 -13.32
C TRP A 247 6.05 0.36 -13.20
N GLN A 248 6.98 -0.41 -12.62
CA GLN A 248 8.38 0.01 -12.45
C GLN A 248 9.07 0.20 -13.81
N ALA A 249 8.86 -0.71 -14.76
CA ALA A 249 9.41 -0.58 -16.11
C ALA A 249 8.95 0.72 -16.78
N ARG A 250 7.66 1.06 -16.67
CA ARG A 250 7.08 2.29 -17.24
C ARG A 250 7.60 3.56 -16.56
N LEU A 251 7.77 3.55 -15.24
CA LEU A 251 8.42 4.65 -14.54
C LEU A 251 9.87 4.87 -15.02
N ALA A 252 10.56 3.80 -15.42
CA ALA A 252 11.89 3.85 -16.01
C ALA A 252 11.90 4.09 -17.55
N GLY A 253 10.74 4.34 -18.17
CA GLY A 253 10.62 4.60 -19.61
C GLY A 253 10.59 3.36 -20.52
N GLY A 254 10.42 2.16 -19.96
CA GLY A 254 10.25 0.89 -20.68
C GLY A 254 8.85 0.27 -20.51
N ASP A 255 8.72 -1.03 -20.78
CA ASP A 255 7.51 -1.82 -20.50
C ASP A 255 7.88 -3.25 -20.09
N ASP A 256 6.96 -3.98 -19.43
CA ASP A 256 7.13 -5.38 -19.03
C ASP A 256 5.87 -6.18 -19.41
N ASP A 257 6.04 -7.32 -20.10
CA ASP A 257 4.96 -8.14 -20.64
C ASP A 257 4.59 -9.35 -19.77
N SER A 258 5.17 -9.48 -18.57
CA SER A 258 5.00 -10.66 -17.71
C SER A 258 3.54 -10.95 -17.36
N ILE A 259 2.69 -9.92 -17.21
CA ILE A 259 1.26 -10.12 -16.90
C ILE A 259 0.48 -10.73 -18.08
N GLU A 260 0.84 -10.38 -19.31
CA GLU A 260 0.27 -10.99 -20.52
C GLU A 260 0.72 -12.45 -20.64
N GLN A 261 1.99 -12.70 -20.36
CA GLN A 261 2.53 -14.06 -20.33
C GLN A 261 1.92 -14.92 -19.20
N LEU A 262 1.59 -14.33 -18.05
CA LEU A 262 0.89 -15.01 -16.96
C LEU A 262 -0.55 -15.37 -17.37
N LEU A 263 -1.24 -14.47 -18.07
CA LEU A 263 -2.55 -14.77 -18.64
C LEU A 263 -2.45 -15.89 -19.68
N ALA A 264 -1.42 -15.90 -20.53
CA ALA A 264 -1.17 -17.00 -21.45
C ALA A 264 -1.02 -18.34 -20.71
N ILE A 265 -0.28 -18.39 -19.59
CA ILE A 265 -0.21 -19.60 -18.73
C ILE A 265 -1.61 -20.00 -18.24
N ARG A 266 -2.43 -19.06 -17.78
CA ARG A 266 -3.80 -19.38 -17.33
C ARG A 266 -4.68 -19.88 -18.46
N LEU A 267 -4.63 -19.26 -19.64
CA LEU A 267 -5.36 -19.69 -20.83
C LEU A 267 -4.94 -21.08 -21.31
N ALA A 268 -3.65 -21.41 -21.22
CA ALA A 268 -3.14 -22.74 -21.55
C ALA A 268 -3.83 -23.84 -20.72
N TRP A 269 -3.98 -23.61 -19.40
CA TRP A 269 -4.72 -24.52 -18.52
C TRP A 269 -6.20 -24.66 -18.92
N GLU A 270 -6.87 -23.57 -19.30
CA GLU A 270 -8.28 -23.63 -19.74
C GLU A 270 -8.42 -24.52 -20.98
N ILE A 271 -7.54 -24.38 -21.98
CA ILE A 271 -7.56 -25.21 -23.19
C ILE A 271 -7.24 -26.67 -22.87
N ILE A 272 -6.19 -26.92 -22.07
CA ILE A 272 -5.78 -28.29 -21.74
C ILE A 272 -6.95 -29.04 -21.09
N LEU A 273 -7.65 -28.40 -20.16
CA LEU A 273 -8.81 -29.01 -19.51
C LEU A 273 -9.97 -29.19 -20.48
N LEU A 274 -10.27 -28.20 -21.32
CA LEU A 274 -11.34 -28.29 -22.32
C LEU A 274 -11.10 -29.40 -23.36
N ARG A 275 -9.83 -29.66 -23.71
CA ARG A 275 -9.42 -30.70 -24.66
C ARG A 275 -9.15 -32.06 -24.02
N SER A 276 -9.06 -32.14 -22.70
CA SER A 276 -8.71 -33.40 -22.03
C SER A 276 -9.77 -34.45 -22.30
N ALA A 277 -9.33 -35.64 -22.72
CA ALA A 277 -10.20 -36.76 -23.01
C ALA A 277 -10.84 -37.39 -21.75
N GLY A 278 -10.49 -36.90 -20.55
CA GLY A 278 -10.99 -37.41 -19.28
C GLY A 278 -12.49 -37.16 -19.03
N ASP A 279 -13.07 -36.10 -19.62
CA ASP A 279 -14.50 -35.80 -19.49
C ASP A 279 -15.07 -35.15 -20.77
N PRO A 280 -15.80 -35.91 -21.62
CA PRO A 280 -16.33 -35.40 -22.88
C PRO A 280 -17.46 -34.37 -22.70
N THR A 281 -18.00 -34.21 -21.49
CA THR A 281 -19.11 -33.30 -21.21
C THR A 281 -18.66 -31.87 -20.90
N ILE A 282 -17.36 -31.66 -20.66
CA ILE A 282 -16.82 -30.36 -20.22
C ILE A 282 -17.14 -29.23 -21.22
N GLY A 283 -17.04 -29.48 -22.53
CA GLY A 283 -17.37 -28.49 -23.55
C GLY A 283 -18.84 -28.09 -23.59
N ALA A 284 -19.75 -29.02 -23.31
CA ALA A 284 -21.19 -28.72 -23.23
C ALA A 284 -21.52 -27.90 -21.97
N ARG A 285 -20.96 -28.29 -20.81
CA ARG A 285 -21.12 -27.53 -19.56
C ARG A 285 -20.49 -26.14 -19.66
N TRP A 286 -19.36 -26.00 -20.36
CA TRP A 286 -18.72 -24.71 -20.61
C TRP A 286 -19.64 -23.75 -21.37
N ARG A 287 -20.23 -24.20 -22.49
CA ARG A 287 -21.20 -23.38 -23.24
C ARG A 287 -22.41 -22.99 -22.40
N SER A 288 -22.94 -23.91 -21.60
CA SER A 288 -24.05 -23.62 -20.68
C SER A 288 -23.67 -22.64 -19.58
N ALA A 289 -22.42 -22.67 -19.12
CA ALA A 289 -21.93 -21.73 -18.11
C ALA A 289 -21.77 -20.31 -18.68
N MET A 290 -21.27 -20.19 -19.91
CA MET A 290 -21.15 -18.91 -20.61
C MET A 290 -22.52 -18.24 -20.83
N SER A 291 -23.55 -19.01 -21.20
CA SER A 291 -24.89 -18.45 -21.41
C SER A 291 -25.55 -17.92 -20.12
N ALA A 292 -25.06 -18.33 -18.95
CA ALA A 292 -25.54 -17.84 -17.65
C ALA A 292 -24.84 -16.56 -17.16
N TRP A 293 -23.73 -16.15 -17.77
CA TRP A 293 -22.95 -14.99 -17.30
C TRP A 293 -23.74 -13.68 -17.18
N PRO A 294 -24.55 -13.27 -18.18
CA PRO A 294 -25.31 -12.02 -18.05
C PRO A 294 -26.28 -12.03 -16.86
N GLN A 295 -26.87 -13.18 -16.55
CA GLN A 295 -27.75 -13.32 -15.39
C GLN A 295 -26.95 -13.22 -14.09
N HIS A 296 -25.78 -13.86 -14.01
CA HIS A 296 -24.92 -13.76 -12.81
C HIS A 296 -24.44 -12.33 -12.54
N ASP A 297 -24.16 -11.54 -13.58
CA ASP A 297 -23.80 -10.13 -13.42
C ASP A 297 -24.95 -9.32 -12.83
N LEU A 298 -26.18 -9.54 -13.33
CA LEU A 298 -27.39 -8.90 -12.81
C LEU A 298 -27.67 -9.30 -11.36
N ASP A 299 -27.50 -10.58 -11.04
CA ASP A 299 -27.68 -11.10 -9.68
C ASP A 299 -26.65 -10.49 -8.71
N ALA A 300 -25.39 -10.35 -9.13
CA ALA A 300 -24.35 -9.70 -8.35
C ALA A 300 -24.65 -8.22 -8.08
N ALA A 301 -25.15 -7.48 -9.08
CA ALA A 301 -25.55 -6.09 -8.89
C ALA A 301 -26.74 -5.96 -7.91
N ARG A 302 -27.78 -6.79 -8.07
CA ARG A 302 -28.96 -6.78 -7.21
C ARG A 302 -28.66 -7.16 -5.76
N ALA A 303 -27.77 -8.14 -5.55
CA ALA A 303 -27.43 -8.62 -4.23
C ALA A 303 -26.79 -7.55 -3.34
N GLN A 304 -26.06 -6.59 -3.93
CA GLN A 304 -25.29 -5.60 -3.18
C GLN A 304 -25.96 -4.22 -3.08
N GLU A 305 -26.94 -3.93 -3.93
CA GLU A 305 -27.63 -2.62 -4.03
C GLU A 305 -28.01 -2.05 -2.65
N ARG A 306 -28.71 -2.86 -1.85
CA ARG A 306 -29.18 -2.45 -0.51
C ARG A 306 -28.05 -2.35 0.51
N GLY A 307 -27.00 -3.17 0.38
CA GLY A 307 -25.81 -3.12 1.24
C GLY A 307 -25.02 -1.82 1.08
N TRP A 308 -24.96 -1.26 -0.13
CA TRP A 308 -24.32 0.03 -0.38
C TRP A 308 -25.04 1.20 0.31
N LEU A 309 -26.36 1.10 0.52
CA LEU A 309 -27.11 2.09 1.31
C LEU A 309 -26.73 2.02 2.80
N LEU A 310 -26.54 0.82 3.36
CA LEU A 310 -26.04 0.65 4.73
C LEU A 310 -24.63 1.22 4.89
N GLN A 311 -23.73 0.90 3.95
CA GLN A 311 -22.37 1.44 3.93
C GLN A 311 -22.36 2.97 3.89
N ARG A 312 -23.20 3.56 3.01
CA ARG A 312 -23.33 5.01 2.90
C ARG A 312 -23.87 5.64 4.18
N ALA A 313 -24.85 5.02 4.84
CA ALA A 313 -25.38 5.52 6.11
C ALA A 313 -24.29 5.57 7.20
N LEU A 314 -23.47 4.52 7.31
CA LEU A 314 -22.35 4.51 8.24
C LEU A 314 -21.33 5.63 7.95
N GLU A 315 -20.98 5.83 6.68
CA GLU A 315 -20.08 6.90 6.26
C GLU A 315 -20.66 8.30 6.54
N ILE A 316 -21.97 8.48 6.34
CA ILE A 316 -22.68 9.72 6.65
C ILE A 316 -22.62 10.02 8.15
N ALA A 317 -22.83 9.02 9.00
CA ALA A 317 -22.78 9.18 10.45
C ALA A 317 -21.40 9.66 10.91
N TYR A 318 -20.32 9.01 10.43
CA TYR A 318 -18.94 9.44 10.67
C TYR A 318 -18.68 10.86 10.17
N GLN A 319 -19.07 11.16 8.92
CA GLN A 319 -18.87 12.48 8.32
C GLN A 319 -19.59 13.57 9.10
N ARG A 320 -20.82 13.32 9.60
CA ARG A 320 -21.59 14.28 10.38
C ARG A 320 -20.87 14.62 11.68
N ASP A 321 -20.44 13.62 12.43
CA ASP A 321 -19.69 13.84 13.67
C ASP A 321 -18.39 14.63 13.42
N LEU A 322 -17.62 14.26 12.40
CA LEU A 322 -16.38 14.96 12.06
C LEU A 322 -16.65 16.40 11.58
N CYS A 323 -17.68 16.63 10.76
CA CYS A 323 -18.08 17.98 10.34
C CYS A 323 -18.44 18.84 11.56
N THR A 324 -19.19 18.29 12.51
CA THR A 324 -19.54 18.97 13.78
C THR A 324 -18.29 19.31 14.57
N ARG A 325 -17.34 18.37 14.73
CA ARG A 325 -16.08 18.61 15.45
C ARG A 325 -15.21 19.68 14.80
N LEU A 326 -15.12 19.70 13.47
CA LEU A 326 -14.34 20.69 12.72
C LEU A 326 -15.02 22.07 12.66
N THR A 327 -16.35 22.11 12.72
CA THR A 327 -17.12 23.38 12.69
C THR A 327 -17.24 24.01 14.08
N ARG A 328 -17.23 23.19 15.15
CA ARG A 328 -17.18 23.69 16.54
C ARG A 328 -15.92 24.52 16.75
N ARG A 329 -16.07 25.84 16.64
CA ARG A 329 -15.06 26.80 17.07
C ARG A 329 -14.78 26.57 18.56
N THR A 330 -13.68 25.90 18.89
CA THR A 330 -13.02 26.19 20.15
C THR A 330 -12.71 27.67 20.14
N ALA A 331 -13.16 28.38 21.18
CA ALA A 331 -13.23 29.83 21.23
C ALA A 331 -11.99 30.46 20.57
N ALA A 332 -12.23 31.25 19.52
CA ALA A 332 -11.18 31.89 18.72
C ALA A 332 -10.16 32.67 19.57
N THR A 333 -10.53 33.01 20.81
CA THR A 333 -9.70 33.60 21.86
C THR A 333 -8.50 32.75 22.30
N GLU A 334 -8.61 31.41 22.38
CA GLU A 334 -7.48 30.55 22.78
C GLU A 334 -6.51 30.27 21.62
N ILE A 335 -7.03 30.13 20.40
CA ILE A 335 -6.24 29.95 19.18
C ILE A 335 -5.48 31.25 18.84
N ALA A 336 -6.12 32.41 18.98
CA ALA A 336 -5.49 33.72 18.79
C ALA A 336 -4.43 34.03 19.86
N ALA A 337 -4.64 33.63 21.13
CA ALA A 337 -3.66 33.81 22.20
C ALA A 337 -2.41 32.93 22.04
N ALA A 338 -2.53 31.74 21.44
CA ALA A 338 -1.38 30.91 21.11
C ALA A 338 -0.62 31.36 19.84
N ALA A 339 -1.25 32.20 19.00
CA ALA A 339 -0.62 32.78 17.81
C ALA A 339 0.25 34.01 18.12
N THR A 340 0.07 34.63 19.29
CA THR A 340 0.77 35.87 19.68
C THR A 340 2.18 35.69 20.25
N GLU A 341 2.59 34.48 20.66
CA GLU A 341 3.96 34.21 21.11
C GLU A 341 4.83 33.61 20.00
N SER A 342 6.04 34.13 19.81
CA SER A 342 7.00 33.55 18.86
C SER A 342 7.33 32.10 19.22
N PRO A 343 7.22 31.14 18.28
CA PRO A 343 7.41 29.74 18.56
C PRO A 343 8.86 29.45 19.01
N SER A 344 9.01 28.70 20.10
CA SER A 344 10.31 28.14 20.50
C SER A 344 10.75 27.02 19.58
N VAL A 345 9.77 26.21 19.15
CA VAL A 345 9.97 25.05 18.29
C VAL A 345 8.87 25.02 17.24
N GLN A 346 9.28 24.83 15.99
CA GLN A 346 8.42 24.41 14.91
C GLN A 346 8.77 22.96 14.56
N ALA A 347 7.80 22.09 14.36
CA ALA A 347 8.07 20.67 14.10
C ALA A 347 7.20 20.12 12.98
N ALA A 348 7.79 19.85 11.82
CA ALA A 348 7.14 19.19 10.71
C ALA A 348 7.25 17.67 10.89
N PHE A 349 6.11 16.98 10.94
CA PHE A 349 6.00 15.54 11.02
C PHE A 349 5.37 14.97 9.74
N CYS A 350 5.59 13.67 9.50
CA CYS A 350 4.83 12.94 8.49
C CYS A 350 3.31 13.11 8.69
N ILE A 351 2.54 13.17 7.60
CA ILE A 351 1.06 13.20 7.63
C ILE A 351 0.40 11.94 8.21
N ASP A 352 1.20 10.92 8.57
CA ASP A 352 0.80 9.64 9.15
C ASP A 352 -0.18 9.82 10.34
N VAL A 353 -1.24 9.02 10.40
CA VAL A 353 -2.28 9.10 11.43
C VAL A 353 -1.76 8.81 12.84
N ARG A 354 -0.66 8.04 12.97
CA ARG A 354 0.02 7.79 14.25
C ARG A 354 0.81 9.01 14.71
N SER A 355 1.30 9.82 13.76
CA SER A 355 1.97 11.08 14.08
C SER A 355 0.97 12.17 14.49
N GLU A 356 -0.32 12.07 14.12
CA GLU A 356 -1.38 12.97 14.61
C GLU A 356 -1.46 12.98 16.14
N VAL A 357 -1.51 11.79 16.75
CA VAL A 357 -1.58 11.62 18.21
C VAL A 357 -0.34 12.24 18.89
N PHE A 358 0.85 11.98 18.35
CA PHE A 358 2.09 12.52 18.89
C PHE A 358 2.16 14.05 18.78
N ARG A 359 1.76 14.61 17.63
CA ARG A 359 1.73 16.07 17.41
C ARG A 359 0.83 16.77 18.42
N ARG A 360 -0.39 16.25 18.62
CA ARG A 360 -1.33 16.78 19.61
C ARG A 360 -0.76 16.71 21.02
N ALA A 361 -0.14 15.58 21.38
CA ALA A 361 0.52 15.41 22.68
C ALA A 361 1.68 16.39 22.90
N LEU A 362 2.45 16.68 21.84
CA LEU A 362 3.57 17.61 21.85
C LEU A 362 3.11 19.07 21.98
N GLU A 363 2.09 19.49 21.23
CA GLU A 363 1.51 20.83 21.35
C GLU A 363 0.91 21.09 22.73
N ALA A 364 0.36 20.06 23.37
CA ALA A 364 -0.13 20.14 24.75
C ALA A 364 1.01 20.31 25.80
N CYS A 365 2.29 20.20 25.42
CA CYS A 365 3.41 20.44 26.33
C CYS A 365 3.71 21.94 26.50
N SER A 366 3.44 22.77 25.49
CA SER A 366 3.68 24.21 25.54
C SER A 366 2.95 24.95 24.42
N PRO A 367 2.34 26.13 24.68
CA PRO A 367 1.75 26.95 23.61
C PRO A 367 2.78 27.44 22.59
N ARG A 368 4.07 27.47 22.94
CA ARG A 368 5.20 27.89 22.09
C ARG A 368 5.67 26.84 21.09
N ILE A 369 4.99 25.70 21.00
CA ILE A 369 5.22 24.65 20.02
C ILE A 369 4.20 24.78 18.90
N ARG A 370 4.67 24.74 17.65
CA ARG A 370 3.82 24.67 16.46
C ARG A 370 4.20 23.45 15.63
N THR A 371 3.23 22.58 15.33
CA THR A 371 3.49 21.41 14.48
C THR A 371 2.91 21.57 13.09
N TYR A 372 3.56 20.96 12.10
CA TYR A 372 3.13 20.89 10.72
C TYR A 372 3.05 19.44 10.28
N GLY A 373 2.15 19.12 9.36
CA GLY A 373 2.02 17.84 8.71
C GLY A 373 2.43 17.94 7.25
N PHE A 374 3.36 17.09 6.82
CA PHE A 374 3.82 17.02 5.44
C PHE A 374 4.18 15.57 5.07
N ALA A 375 4.19 15.21 3.80
CA ALA A 375 4.53 13.84 3.41
C ALA A 375 5.99 13.51 3.81
N GLY A 376 6.23 12.32 4.37
CA GLY A 376 7.50 11.95 5.00
C GLY A 376 8.75 11.97 4.11
N PHE A 377 8.57 11.96 2.78
CA PHE A 377 9.68 12.13 1.82
C PHE A 377 10.12 13.59 1.65
N PHE A 378 9.38 14.54 2.24
CA PHE A 378 9.67 15.97 2.24
C PHE A 378 9.88 16.61 0.85
N GLY A 379 9.22 16.11 -0.19
CA GLY A 379 9.37 16.65 -1.54
C GLY A 379 10.69 16.25 -2.22
N LEU A 380 11.42 15.28 -1.65
CA LEU A 380 12.71 14.80 -2.14
C LEU A 380 12.57 13.39 -2.74
N PRO A 381 12.37 13.22 -4.05
CA PRO A 381 12.28 11.91 -4.69
C PRO A 381 13.68 11.25 -4.82
N ILE A 382 14.19 10.72 -3.70
CA ILE A 382 15.57 10.25 -3.54
C ILE A 382 15.72 8.77 -3.88
N ASP A 383 16.72 8.43 -4.70
CA ASP A 383 17.37 7.12 -4.72
C ASP A 383 18.59 7.13 -3.78
N TYR A 384 18.50 6.44 -2.64
CA TYR A 384 19.53 6.47 -1.61
C TYR A 384 20.54 5.33 -1.79
N ARG A 385 21.83 5.65 -1.89
CA ARG A 385 22.92 4.69 -2.01
C ARG A 385 23.77 4.67 -0.74
N PRO A 386 23.56 3.71 0.17
CA PRO A 386 24.38 3.60 1.37
C PRO A 386 25.84 3.34 1.03
N LEU A 387 26.77 3.91 1.81
CA LEU A 387 28.21 3.73 1.58
C LEU A 387 28.58 2.24 1.55
N GLY A 388 29.24 1.76 0.50
CA GLY A 388 29.72 0.37 0.39
C GLY A 388 28.64 -0.68 0.21
N ALA A 389 27.38 -0.29 -0.04
CA ALA A 389 26.31 -1.21 -0.41
C ALA A 389 26.18 -1.31 -1.94
N SER A 390 25.82 -2.50 -2.44
CA SER A 390 25.66 -2.76 -3.88
C SER A 390 24.29 -2.37 -4.44
N ALA A 391 23.32 -2.08 -3.57
CA ALA A 391 21.93 -1.80 -3.93
C ALA A 391 21.51 -0.43 -3.39
N ALA A 392 20.76 0.29 -4.19
CA ALA A 392 20.13 1.54 -3.81
C ALA A 392 18.75 1.27 -3.19
N ARG A 393 18.28 2.23 -2.39
CA ARG A 393 17.04 2.15 -1.63
C ARG A 393 16.15 3.33 -2.02
N PRO A 394 14.93 3.10 -2.53
CA PRO A 394 14.02 4.18 -2.84
C PRO A 394 13.57 4.88 -1.55
N GLN A 395 13.57 6.20 -1.58
CA GLN A 395 13.17 7.09 -0.49
C GLN A 395 12.14 8.11 -1.02
N LEU A 396 11.14 7.60 -1.73
CA LEU A 396 10.13 8.37 -2.46
C LEU A 396 8.78 7.62 -2.56
N PRO A 397 7.66 8.28 -2.89
CA PRO A 397 6.38 7.61 -3.09
C PRO A 397 6.43 6.68 -4.29
N GLY A 398 5.76 5.52 -4.23
CA GLY A 398 5.71 4.54 -5.33
C GLY A 398 5.10 5.06 -6.65
N LEU A 399 4.49 6.24 -6.64
CA LEU A 399 3.96 6.90 -7.84
C LEU A 399 5.02 7.64 -8.66
N LEU A 400 6.21 7.89 -8.10
CA LEU A 400 7.22 8.74 -8.72
C LEU A 400 8.43 7.89 -9.16
N ALA A 401 9.12 8.38 -10.18
CA ALA A 401 10.49 7.94 -10.48
C ALA A 401 11.47 8.77 -9.63
N PRO A 402 12.64 8.21 -9.24
CA PRO A 402 13.68 8.99 -8.58
C PRO A 402 14.14 10.15 -9.47
N ALA A 403 14.29 11.34 -8.89
CA ALA A 403 14.87 12.50 -9.57
C ALA A 403 16.17 12.98 -8.90
N LEU A 404 16.43 12.54 -7.67
CA LEU A 404 17.60 12.91 -6.89
C LEU A 404 18.33 11.67 -6.39
N GLN A 405 19.63 11.78 -6.18
CA GLN A 405 20.44 10.75 -5.54
C GLN A 405 21.08 11.28 -4.27
N ALA A 406 21.07 10.45 -3.21
CA ALA A 406 21.74 10.75 -1.97
C ALA A 406 22.67 9.61 -1.56
N THR A 407 23.80 9.95 -0.94
CA THR A 407 24.74 8.98 -0.37
C THR A 407 25.24 9.41 1.00
N ASP A 408 25.86 8.48 1.70
CA ASP A 408 26.47 8.67 3.02
C ASP A 408 27.79 9.46 2.89
N HIS A 409 27.86 10.65 3.49
CA HIS A 409 29.10 11.41 3.65
C HIS A 409 29.74 11.16 5.02
N GLY A 410 31.04 11.44 5.15
CA GLY A 410 31.80 11.28 6.39
C GLY A 410 32.50 9.92 6.54
N GLY A 411 32.28 8.98 5.62
CA GLY A 411 33.04 7.75 5.49
C GLY A 411 34.13 7.86 4.41
N ASP A 412 35.27 7.20 4.63
CA ASP A 412 36.34 7.10 3.65
C ASP A 412 36.18 5.85 2.76
N THR A 413 36.99 5.76 1.71
CA THR A 413 37.04 4.58 0.83
C THR A 413 37.39 3.30 1.59
N ALA A 414 38.16 3.41 2.68
CA ALA A 414 38.48 2.28 3.55
C ALA A 414 37.26 1.77 4.32
N LEU A 415 36.39 2.65 4.83
CA LEU A 415 35.13 2.27 5.48
C LEU A 415 34.17 1.64 4.46
N ALA A 416 34.05 2.19 3.26
CA ALA A 416 33.24 1.62 2.18
C ALA A 416 33.67 0.17 1.87
N SER A 417 34.97 -0.05 1.66
CA SER A 417 35.54 -1.38 1.41
C SER A 417 35.33 -2.34 2.59
N ARG A 418 35.56 -1.88 3.83
CA ARG A 418 35.31 -2.69 5.04
C ARG A 418 33.85 -3.09 5.16
N ARG A 419 32.90 -2.17 4.88
CA ARG A 419 31.47 -2.49 4.92
C ARG A 419 31.11 -3.50 3.83
N SER A 420 31.58 -3.30 2.59
CA SER A 420 31.34 -4.25 1.48
C SER A 420 31.84 -5.65 1.85
N GLN A 421 33.06 -5.76 2.37
CA GLN A 421 33.64 -7.04 2.80
C GLN A 421 32.82 -7.70 3.91
N ARG A 422 32.35 -6.94 4.91
CA ARG A 422 31.47 -7.46 5.98
C ARG A 422 30.15 -7.96 5.42
N LEU A 423 29.52 -7.21 4.51
CA LEU A 423 28.27 -7.61 3.85
C LEU A 423 28.44 -8.85 2.98
N GLU A 424 29.53 -8.95 2.22
CA GLU A 424 29.89 -10.13 1.42
C GLU A 424 30.15 -11.35 2.31
N THR A 425 30.83 -11.16 3.44
CA THR A 425 31.06 -12.23 4.42
C THR A 425 29.75 -12.71 5.03
N GLU A 426 28.85 -11.80 5.39
CA GLU A 426 27.51 -12.15 5.89
C GLU A 426 26.69 -12.91 4.85
N ARG A 427 26.75 -12.49 3.58
CA ARG A 427 26.11 -13.20 2.45
C ARG A 427 26.69 -14.59 2.28
N ALA A 428 28.01 -14.73 2.24
CA ALA A 428 28.70 -16.03 2.13
C ALA A 428 28.36 -16.95 3.30
N TRP A 429 28.31 -16.43 4.53
CA TRP A 429 27.91 -17.19 5.72
C TRP A 429 26.44 -17.65 5.63
N LYS A 430 25.54 -16.80 5.12
CA LYS A 430 24.13 -17.16 4.89
C LYS A 430 24.00 -18.28 3.83
N LEU A 431 24.77 -18.20 2.75
CA LEU A 431 24.81 -19.24 1.72
C LEU A 431 25.34 -20.56 2.29
N PHE A 432 26.42 -20.53 3.07
CA PHE A 432 26.97 -21.73 3.73
C PHE A 432 25.95 -22.37 4.68
N LYS A 433 25.20 -21.57 5.45
CA LYS A 433 24.14 -22.07 6.35
C LYS A 433 22.98 -22.75 5.62
N SER A 434 22.70 -22.35 4.39
CA SER A 434 21.54 -22.79 3.62
C SER A 434 21.86 -23.77 2.49
N ALA A 435 23.14 -24.04 2.22
CA ALA A 435 23.56 -24.97 1.19
C ALA A 435 23.24 -26.43 1.57
N ALA A 436 22.82 -27.20 0.56
CA ALA A 436 22.36 -28.58 0.73
C ALA A 436 23.42 -29.50 1.37
N THR A 437 24.70 -29.23 1.11
CA THR A 437 25.83 -30.05 1.60
C THR A 437 26.29 -29.67 3.01
N SER A 438 26.02 -28.45 3.47
CA SER A 438 26.54 -27.94 4.75
C SER A 438 25.46 -27.60 5.78
N GLY A 439 24.18 -27.47 5.38
CA GLY A 439 23.10 -27.04 6.27
C GLY A 439 22.92 -27.95 7.49
N PHE A 440 22.89 -29.28 7.29
CA PHE A 440 22.74 -30.24 8.39
C PHE A 440 23.94 -30.22 9.34
N SER A 441 25.15 -30.35 8.81
CA SER A 441 26.38 -30.33 9.62
C SER A 441 26.57 -28.99 10.36
N PHE A 442 26.14 -27.87 9.75
CA PHE A 442 26.13 -26.56 10.39
C PHE A 442 25.24 -26.56 11.64
N VAL A 443 23.99 -27.04 11.50
CA VAL A 443 23.03 -27.09 12.61
C VAL A 443 23.53 -28.00 13.72
N GLU A 444 24.07 -29.17 13.39
CA GLU A 444 24.60 -30.12 14.39
C GLU A 444 25.82 -29.57 15.15
N THR A 445 26.73 -28.90 14.45
CA THR A 445 28.00 -28.43 15.03
C THR A 445 27.83 -27.10 15.79
N ILE A 446 27.09 -26.15 15.21
CA ILE A 446 27.03 -24.77 15.71
C ILE A 446 25.69 -24.50 16.44
N GLY A 447 24.64 -25.29 16.16
CA GLY A 447 23.31 -25.12 16.74
C GLY A 447 23.28 -25.01 18.27
N PRO A 448 23.98 -25.86 19.05
CA PRO A 448 24.01 -25.76 20.51
C PRO A 448 24.51 -24.39 21.03
N PHE A 449 25.41 -23.72 20.30
CA PHE A 449 25.90 -22.39 20.68
C PHE A 449 24.84 -21.28 20.53
N TYR A 450 23.78 -21.52 19.73
CA TYR A 450 22.65 -20.59 19.65
C TYR A 450 21.72 -20.66 20.86
N ALA A 451 21.80 -21.68 21.72
CA ALA A 451 20.91 -21.82 22.88
C ALA A 451 20.99 -20.60 23.82
N ALA A 452 22.19 -20.11 24.11
CA ALA A 452 22.38 -18.91 24.92
C ALA A 452 21.75 -17.67 24.26
N LYS A 453 21.92 -17.51 22.94
CA LYS A 453 21.32 -16.40 22.18
C LYS A 453 19.79 -16.49 22.18
N LEU A 454 19.21 -17.67 21.96
CA LEU A 454 17.77 -17.88 22.01
C LEU A 454 17.20 -17.56 23.39
N LEU A 455 17.91 -17.91 24.46
CA LEU A 455 17.52 -17.56 25.84
C LEU A 455 17.57 -16.05 26.05
N THR A 456 18.65 -15.36 25.66
CA THR A 456 18.76 -13.90 25.82
C THR A 456 17.74 -13.14 24.96
N ASP A 457 17.45 -13.63 23.76
CA ASP A 457 16.42 -13.10 22.86
C ASP A 457 15.01 -13.33 23.46
N SER A 458 14.75 -14.49 24.08
CA SER A 458 13.44 -14.82 24.70
C SER A 458 13.13 -13.99 25.94
N VAL A 459 14.14 -13.59 26.71
CA VAL A 459 13.96 -12.71 27.88
C VAL A 459 14.09 -11.22 27.53
N GLY A 460 14.27 -10.88 26.25
CA GLY A 460 14.35 -9.50 25.76
C GLY A 460 15.65 -8.77 26.09
N SER A 461 16.68 -9.49 26.55
CA SER A 461 18.02 -8.94 26.88
C SER A 461 18.86 -8.64 25.63
N SER A 462 18.60 -9.35 24.53
CA SER A 462 19.19 -9.06 23.22
C SER A 462 18.11 -8.81 22.17
N ARG A 463 18.51 -8.19 21.05
CA ARG A 463 17.64 -8.05 19.87
C ARG A 463 17.95 -9.23 18.93
N PRO A 464 16.95 -10.04 18.53
CA PRO A 464 17.20 -11.23 17.72
C PRO A 464 17.83 -10.91 16.36
N VAL A 465 17.37 -9.80 15.76
CA VAL A 465 17.77 -9.35 14.42
C VAL A 465 18.26 -7.88 14.48
N PRO A 466 19.52 -7.60 14.09
CA PRO A 466 20.02 -6.22 13.97
C PRO A 466 19.18 -5.37 13.01
N HIS A 467 19.15 -4.06 13.23
CA HIS A 467 18.47 -3.14 12.31
C HIS A 467 19.16 -3.15 10.95
N HIS A 468 18.43 -3.46 9.88
CA HIS A 468 19.00 -3.69 8.54
C HIS A 468 19.72 -2.45 7.98
N GLU A 469 19.26 -1.24 8.31
CA GLU A 469 19.90 0.03 7.94
C GLU A 469 21.38 0.14 8.36
N GLY A 470 21.76 -0.52 9.46
CA GLY A 470 23.13 -0.54 9.97
C GLY A 470 23.96 -1.73 9.52
N ALA A 471 23.47 -2.58 8.60
CA ALA A 471 24.17 -3.80 8.20
C ALA A 471 25.61 -3.50 7.71
N GLY A 472 26.57 -4.28 8.22
CA GLY A 472 27.99 -4.10 7.97
C GLY A 472 28.67 -2.92 8.70
N LEU A 473 27.95 -2.14 9.53
CA LEU A 473 28.48 -0.99 10.27
C LEU A 473 28.37 -1.16 11.79
N SER A 474 29.39 -0.68 12.51
CA SER A 474 29.30 -0.48 13.96
C SER A 474 28.45 0.76 14.29
N SER A 475 28.00 0.87 15.54
CA SER A 475 27.23 2.03 16.00
C SER A 475 28.00 3.36 15.92
N THR A 476 29.33 3.32 16.04
CA THR A 476 30.19 4.49 15.89
C THR A 476 30.35 4.88 14.42
N GLU A 477 30.66 3.93 13.54
CA GLU A 477 30.73 4.16 12.08
C GLU A 477 29.38 4.68 11.55
N ARG A 478 28.26 4.12 12.00
CA ARG A 478 26.92 4.58 11.59
C ARG A 478 26.64 6.02 12.02
N ARG A 479 27.08 6.43 13.21
CA ARG A 479 26.89 7.79 13.72
C ARG A 479 27.75 8.83 12.98
N SER A 480 28.89 8.44 12.43
CA SER A 480 29.72 9.34 11.62
C SER A 480 29.18 9.56 10.21
N LEU A 481 28.33 8.66 9.69
CA LEU A 481 27.77 8.77 8.35
C LEU A 481 26.56 9.72 8.31
N LYS A 482 26.57 10.64 7.35
CA LYS A 482 25.54 11.66 7.16
C LYS A 482 25.04 11.64 5.71
N PRO A 483 23.79 11.23 5.43
CA PRO A 483 23.21 11.29 4.10
C PRO A 483 23.18 12.73 3.57
N ARG A 484 23.66 12.94 2.35
CA ARG A 484 23.64 14.22 1.63
C ARG A 484 23.21 14.00 0.19
N LEU A 485 22.64 15.05 -0.42
CA LEU A 485 22.38 15.07 -1.86
C LEU A 485 23.71 15.09 -2.61
N GLU A 486 23.80 14.26 -3.64
CA GLU A 486 25.01 14.15 -4.46
C GLU A 486 24.75 14.68 -5.88
N CYS A 487 23.71 14.16 -6.55
CA CYS A 487 23.47 14.46 -7.96
C CYS A 487 21.99 14.29 -8.35
N VAL A 488 21.68 14.67 -9.59
CA VAL A 488 20.41 14.33 -10.25
C VAL A 488 20.39 12.84 -10.58
N ALA A 489 19.23 12.20 -10.47
CA ALA A 489 19.07 10.80 -10.87
C ALA A 489 19.41 10.63 -12.36
N GLY A 490 20.27 9.65 -12.67
CA GLY A 490 20.80 9.43 -14.03
C GLY A 490 22.14 10.13 -14.32
N GLY A 491 22.67 10.92 -13.38
CA GLY A 491 23.96 11.59 -13.47
C GLY A 491 23.84 13.08 -13.79
N GLY A 492 24.81 13.87 -13.30
CA GLY A 492 24.86 15.33 -13.46
C GLY A 492 24.86 16.07 -12.12
N ASP A 493 25.61 17.17 -12.06
CA ASP A 493 25.75 17.95 -10.82
C ASP A 493 24.46 18.72 -10.48
N LEU A 494 24.06 18.66 -9.21
CA LEU A 494 22.92 19.43 -8.71
C LEU A 494 23.44 20.81 -8.31
N GLY A 495 23.57 21.70 -9.30
CA GLY A 495 24.12 23.05 -9.08
C GLY A 495 23.36 23.84 -8.00
N PRO A 496 24.00 24.84 -7.37
CA PRO A 496 23.42 25.58 -6.24
C PRO A 496 22.05 26.21 -6.54
N ALA A 497 21.82 26.69 -7.76
CA ALA A 497 20.53 27.26 -8.16
C ALA A 497 19.38 26.26 -8.02
N SER A 498 19.54 25.04 -8.56
CA SER A 498 18.55 23.97 -8.46
C SER A 498 18.31 23.52 -7.02
N GLN A 499 19.35 23.55 -6.17
CA GLN A 499 19.21 23.28 -4.74
C GLN A 499 18.40 24.37 -4.01
N ILE A 500 18.60 25.64 -4.37
CA ILE A 500 17.82 26.77 -3.84
C ILE A 500 16.35 26.66 -4.31
N ASP A 501 16.11 26.31 -5.58
CA ASP A 501 14.77 26.02 -6.12
C ASP A 501 14.07 24.93 -5.33
N LEU A 502 14.76 23.80 -5.13
CA LEU A 502 14.25 22.66 -4.38
C LEU A 502 13.89 23.06 -2.94
N ALA A 503 14.80 23.73 -2.23
CA ALA A 503 14.57 24.18 -0.87
C ALA A 503 13.40 25.16 -0.74
N ALA A 504 13.30 26.13 -1.66
CA ALA A 504 12.21 27.11 -1.69
C ALA A 504 10.85 26.44 -1.93
N ASN A 505 10.79 25.52 -2.89
CA ASN A 505 9.57 24.78 -3.22
C ASN A 505 9.11 23.91 -2.05
N ILE A 506 10.03 23.25 -1.35
CA ILE A 506 9.72 22.42 -0.18
C ILE A 506 9.19 23.28 0.98
N LEU A 507 9.85 24.40 1.30
CA LEU A 507 9.38 25.32 2.36
C LEU A 507 7.99 25.90 2.05
N ALA A 508 7.76 26.29 0.79
CA ALA A 508 6.45 26.75 0.32
C ALA A 508 5.37 25.66 0.46
N ALA A 509 5.65 24.44 -0.03
CA ALA A 509 4.73 23.31 0.04
C ALA A 509 4.36 22.91 1.48
N MET A 510 5.28 23.09 2.44
CA MET A 510 5.03 22.87 3.88
C MET A 510 4.27 24.02 4.56
N SER A 511 4.00 25.13 3.85
CA SER A 511 3.53 26.38 4.45
C SER A 511 4.46 26.90 5.56
N LEU A 512 5.76 26.61 5.47
CA LEU A 512 6.80 26.99 6.43
C LEU A 512 7.69 28.09 5.83
N THR A 513 7.13 29.28 5.68
CA THR A 513 7.75 30.38 4.92
C THR A 513 8.21 31.56 5.77
N LYS A 514 7.71 31.68 7.01
CA LYS A 514 7.93 32.82 7.92
C LYS A 514 7.92 32.40 9.39
N ASP A 515 8.28 33.35 10.27
CA ASP A 515 8.27 33.20 11.73
C ASP A 515 9.05 31.97 12.22
N PHE A 516 10.22 31.75 11.65
CA PHE A 516 11.05 30.58 11.94
C PHE A 516 11.47 30.54 13.41
N ALA A 517 11.17 29.43 14.07
CA ALA A 517 11.65 29.15 15.42
C ALA A 517 13.18 28.99 15.46
N ARG A 518 13.77 29.05 16.66
CA ARG A 518 15.20 28.77 16.84
C ARG A 518 15.56 27.33 16.46
N ILE A 519 14.65 26.39 16.73
CA ILE A 519 14.74 25.01 16.26
C ILE A 519 13.53 24.70 15.38
N VAL A 520 13.82 24.22 14.17
CA VAL A 520 12.84 23.64 13.25
C VAL A 520 13.12 22.13 13.15
N LEU A 521 12.27 21.32 13.77
CA LEU A 521 12.37 19.87 13.72
C LEU A 521 11.74 19.34 12.42
N LEU A 522 12.48 18.51 11.68
CA LEU A 522 11.98 17.77 10.52
C LEU A 522 11.95 16.29 10.89
N ALA A 523 10.76 15.78 11.20
CA ALA A 523 10.55 14.43 11.72
C ALA A 523 9.93 13.52 10.64
N GLY A 524 10.77 12.69 10.03
CA GLY A 524 10.29 11.48 9.36
C GLY A 524 9.74 10.49 10.39
N HIS A 525 9.13 9.40 9.94
CA HIS A 525 8.73 8.31 10.84
C HIS A 525 9.23 6.95 10.37
N GLY A 526 9.24 6.01 11.29
CA GLY A 526 9.57 4.61 11.09
C GLY A 526 8.98 3.78 12.22
N SER A 527 9.13 2.47 12.16
CA SER A 527 8.59 1.53 13.13
C SER A 527 9.69 0.61 13.65
N GLU A 528 9.41 -0.10 14.75
CA GLU A 528 10.31 -1.12 15.28
C GLU A 528 9.56 -2.44 15.50
N THR A 529 9.96 -3.45 14.74
CA THR A 529 9.41 -4.80 14.83
C THR A 529 10.52 -5.83 14.59
N VAL A 530 10.27 -7.08 15.01
CA VAL A 530 11.15 -8.24 14.80
C VAL A 530 10.31 -9.36 14.20
N ASN A 531 10.91 -10.17 13.33
CA ASN A 531 10.27 -11.34 12.72
C ASN A 531 8.94 -11.02 12.02
N ASN A 532 8.92 -9.92 11.27
CA ASN A 532 7.72 -9.45 10.57
C ASN A 532 8.02 -9.25 9.08
N PRO A 533 7.56 -10.16 8.20
CA PRO A 533 7.70 -9.99 6.75
C PRO A 533 7.09 -8.69 6.23
N HIS A 534 6.06 -8.17 6.87
CA HIS A 534 5.38 -6.93 6.50
C HIS A 534 5.91 -5.69 7.25
N ALA A 535 7.17 -5.70 7.70
CA ALA A 535 7.75 -4.57 8.46
C ALA A 535 7.69 -3.25 7.69
N ALA A 536 8.00 -3.26 6.39
CA ALA A 536 7.95 -2.07 5.53
C ALA A 536 6.55 -1.41 5.50
N GLY A 537 5.48 -2.20 5.67
CA GLY A 537 4.11 -1.70 5.77
C GLY A 537 3.79 -0.91 7.04
N LEU A 538 4.67 -0.96 8.05
CA LEU A 538 4.58 -0.12 9.25
C LEU A 538 5.45 1.14 9.16
N ASP A 539 6.42 1.16 8.25
CA ASP A 539 7.26 2.33 7.96
C ASP A 539 6.51 3.33 7.06
N CYS A 540 7.23 4.27 6.43
CA CYS A 540 6.59 5.35 5.70
C CYS A 540 6.21 4.94 4.28
N GLY A 541 4.89 4.93 4.00
CA GLY A 541 4.38 4.71 2.64
C GLY A 541 4.83 5.76 1.63
N ALA A 542 5.05 7.01 2.08
CA ALA A 542 5.59 8.07 1.23
C ALA A 542 7.09 7.91 0.95
N CYS A 543 7.80 7.04 1.67
CA CYS A 543 9.20 6.72 1.46
C CYS A 543 9.39 5.28 0.93
N CYS A 544 8.40 4.73 0.21
CA CYS A 544 8.46 3.37 -0.35
C CYS A 544 8.67 2.26 0.71
N GLY A 545 7.95 2.35 1.83
CA GLY A 545 8.06 1.37 2.92
C GLY A 545 9.40 1.44 3.67
N GLN A 546 10.13 2.55 3.54
CA GLN A 546 11.34 2.84 4.30
C GLN A 546 11.06 3.82 5.43
N THR A 547 11.97 3.90 6.39
CA THR A 547 11.95 4.97 7.38
C THR A 547 12.24 6.33 6.70
N GLY A 548 11.68 7.40 7.24
CA GLY A 548 11.83 8.76 6.70
C GLY A 548 13.09 9.50 7.18
N GLU A 549 14.06 8.78 7.76
CA GLU A 549 15.26 9.35 8.37
C GLU A 549 16.19 9.98 7.34
N VAL A 550 16.36 9.36 6.16
CA VAL A 550 17.22 9.88 5.09
C VAL A 550 16.70 11.22 4.58
N ASN A 551 15.42 11.31 4.21
CA ASN A 551 14.82 12.54 3.67
C ASN A 551 14.89 13.68 4.68
N ALA A 552 14.58 13.41 5.96
CA ALA A 552 14.68 14.41 7.02
C ALA A 552 16.11 14.95 7.19
N ARG A 553 17.11 14.05 7.20
CA ARG A 553 18.54 14.42 7.35
C ARG A 553 19.08 15.17 6.15
N VAL A 554 18.71 14.74 4.94
CA VAL A 554 19.07 15.41 3.70
C VAL A 554 18.48 16.83 3.67
N LEU A 555 17.19 16.98 3.98
CA LEU A 555 16.55 18.29 3.98
C LEU A 555 17.12 19.22 5.06
N ALA A 556 17.35 18.71 6.28
CA ALA A 556 17.94 19.49 7.35
C ALA A 556 19.34 20.00 6.97
N ALA A 557 20.16 19.16 6.33
CA ALA A 557 21.47 19.56 5.83
C ALA A 557 21.35 20.64 4.74
N LEU A 558 20.47 20.45 3.76
CA LEU A 558 20.22 21.41 2.68
C LEU A 558 19.79 22.78 3.23
N LEU A 559 18.86 22.80 4.18
CA LEU A 559 18.33 24.04 4.78
C LEU A 559 19.28 24.69 5.80
N ASN A 560 20.32 23.99 6.25
CA ASN A 560 21.36 24.56 7.11
C ASN A 560 22.59 25.05 6.34
N ASP A 561 22.70 24.75 5.04
CA ASP A 561 23.79 25.22 4.21
C ASP A 561 23.76 26.75 4.03
N ALA A 562 24.92 27.39 4.20
CA ALA A 562 25.02 28.85 4.17
C ALA A 562 24.74 29.42 2.77
N GLN A 563 25.25 28.78 1.71
CA GLN A 563 25.06 29.22 0.34
C GLN A 563 23.59 29.08 -0.08
N ILE A 564 22.92 27.99 0.34
CA ILE A 564 21.50 27.79 0.09
C ILE A 564 20.66 28.83 0.83
N ARG A 565 20.97 29.11 2.11
CA ARG A 565 20.27 30.16 2.89
C ARG A 565 20.41 31.56 2.28
N ASP A 566 21.58 31.90 1.75
CA ASP A 566 21.78 33.17 1.07
C ASP A 566 20.93 33.28 -0.21
N GLY A 567 20.85 32.19 -0.98
CA GLY A 567 19.96 32.09 -2.14
C GLY A 567 18.47 32.16 -1.77
N LEU A 568 18.06 31.50 -0.69
CA LEU A 568 16.69 31.52 -0.17
C LEU A 568 16.26 32.93 0.26
N ARG A 569 17.16 33.70 0.87
CA ARG A 569 16.91 35.11 1.23
C ARG A 569 16.57 35.94 -0.01
N ALA A 570 17.28 35.74 -1.12
CA ALA A 570 16.99 36.42 -2.38
C ALA A 570 15.61 36.08 -2.96
N ARG A 571 14.98 35.00 -2.49
CA ARG A 571 13.63 34.56 -2.86
C ARG A 571 12.56 34.87 -1.82
N GLY A 572 12.89 35.68 -0.81
CA GLY A 572 11.95 36.11 0.22
C GLY A 572 11.81 35.14 1.41
N PHE A 573 12.62 34.08 1.49
CA PHE A 573 12.66 33.20 2.66
C PHE A 573 13.71 33.69 3.65
N GLU A 574 13.27 34.52 4.61
CA GLU A 574 14.15 35.04 5.65
C GLU A 574 14.29 34.06 6.82
N ILE A 575 15.27 33.17 6.72
CA ILE A 575 15.62 32.24 7.80
C ILE A 575 16.61 32.93 8.76
N PRO A 576 16.25 33.17 10.04
CA PRO A 576 17.14 33.77 11.02
C PRO A 576 18.47 33.01 11.17
N VAL A 577 19.55 33.75 11.42
CA VAL A 577 20.88 33.15 11.67
C VAL A 577 20.88 32.25 12.91
N THR A 578 19.93 32.45 13.83
CA THR A 578 19.72 31.63 15.02
C THR A 578 18.87 30.39 14.75
N THR A 579 18.19 30.27 13.61
CA THR A 579 17.39 29.09 13.28
C THR A 579 18.28 27.94 12.84
N ARG A 580 18.06 26.75 13.40
CA ARG A 580 18.68 25.49 12.98
C ARG A 580 17.60 24.47 12.66
N PHE A 581 17.72 23.83 11.49
CA PHE A 581 16.89 22.68 11.12
C PHE A 581 17.50 21.44 11.73
N LEU A 582 16.71 20.65 12.44
CA LEU A 582 17.16 19.43 13.11
C LEU A 582 16.36 18.24 12.57
N ALA A 583 17.06 17.23 12.08
CA ALA A 583 16.41 16.02 11.59
C ALA A 583 16.05 15.09 12.75
N ALA A 584 14.91 14.41 12.61
CA ALA A 584 14.44 13.44 13.59
C ALA A 584 13.69 12.28 12.94
N LEU A 585 13.56 11.18 13.68
CA LEU A 585 12.74 10.03 13.35
C LEU A 585 11.80 9.74 14.51
N HIS A 586 10.49 9.86 14.26
CA HIS A 586 9.44 9.41 15.16
C HIS A 586 9.25 7.89 14.98
N ASN A 587 9.58 7.10 16.01
CA ASN A 587 9.31 5.67 16.02
C ASN A 587 7.86 5.43 16.45
N THR A 588 6.99 5.10 15.51
CA THR A 588 5.53 4.95 15.72
C THR A 588 5.16 3.77 16.60
N THR A 589 6.02 2.77 16.73
CA THR A 589 5.78 1.64 17.64
C THR A 589 6.00 2.06 19.10
N THR A 590 7.03 2.87 19.35
CA THR A 590 7.48 3.21 20.73
C THR A 590 7.10 4.63 21.18
N ASP A 591 6.73 5.53 20.27
CA ASP A 591 6.65 6.99 20.41
C ASP A 591 7.94 7.62 20.98
N ASP A 592 9.09 6.99 20.74
CA ASP A 592 10.37 7.64 20.96
C ASP A 592 10.74 8.45 19.71
N VAL A 593 11.30 9.65 19.92
CA VAL A 593 11.81 10.50 18.82
C VAL A 593 13.33 10.52 18.88
N LEU A 594 13.97 9.96 17.86
CA LEU A 594 15.41 9.99 17.70
C LEU A 594 15.82 11.28 16.99
N LEU A 595 16.67 12.08 17.63
CA LEU A 595 17.25 13.28 17.05
C LEU A 595 18.59 12.93 16.38
N TYR A 596 18.79 13.37 15.13
CA TYR A 596 20.05 13.18 14.41
C TYR A 596 20.86 14.47 14.38
N GLU A 597 22.18 14.33 14.47
CA GLU A 597 23.12 15.47 14.33
C GLU A 597 22.83 16.58 15.36
N ALA A 598 22.24 16.21 16.51
CA ALA A 598 21.87 17.15 17.57
C ALA A 598 23.11 17.74 18.27
N GLU A 599 24.21 16.99 18.28
CA GLU A 599 25.51 17.41 18.80
C GLU A 599 26.21 18.44 17.89
N ASP A 600 25.77 18.59 16.64
CA ASP A 600 26.28 19.60 15.71
C ASP A 600 25.64 20.99 15.95
N LEU A 601 24.62 21.08 16.82
CA LEU A 601 24.00 22.35 17.16
C LEU A 601 25.00 23.27 17.90
N PRO A 602 24.99 24.59 17.62
CA PRO A 602 25.84 25.53 18.34
C PRO A 602 25.54 25.52 19.85
N ALA A 603 26.56 25.82 20.67
CA ALA A 603 26.41 25.89 22.13
C ALA A 603 25.26 26.83 22.58
N SER A 604 24.92 27.84 21.78
CA SER A 604 23.79 28.75 22.01
C SER A 604 22.41 28.08 22.01
N HIS A 605 22.31 26.81 21.57
CA HIS A 605 21.06 26.04 21.49
C HIS A 605 21.01 24.92 22.53
N HIS A 606 21.95 24.86 23.47
CA HIS A 606 22.01 23.79 24.47
C HIS A 606 20.70 23.67 25.27
N ASP A 607 20.22 24.78 25.84
CA ASP A 607 18.99 24.81 26.63
C ASP A 607 17.75 24.52 25.78
N ASP A 608 17.72 25.04 24.53
CA ASP A 608 16.65 24.76 23.56
C ASP A 608 16.55 23.25 23.29
N LEU A 609 17.70 22.57 23.13
CA LEU A 609 17.76 21.13 22.88
C LEU A 609 17.36 20.30 24.10
N VAL A 610 17.78 20.69 25.31
CA VAL A 610 17.37 20.03 26.57
C VAL A 610 15.85 20.14 26.73
N GLN A 611 15.30 21.34 26.52
CA GLN A 611 13.86 21.56 26.62
C GLN A 611 13.08 20.78 25.56
N LEU A 612 13.57 20.74 24.31
CA LEU A 612 12.98 19.94 23.24
C LEU A 612 12.94 18.45 23.61
N ARG A 613 14.03 17.88 24.14
CA ARG A 613 14.07 16.48 24.58
C ARG A 613 13.03 16.19 25.68
N ASN A 614 12.87 17.09 26.64
CA ASN A 614 11.86 16.96 27.69
C ASN A 614 10.44 16.98 27.11
N TRP A 615 10.15 17.88 26.17
CA TRP A 615 8.84 17.95 25.51
C TRP A 615 8.55 16.71 24.66
N LEU A 616 9.53 16.21 23.91
CA LEU A 616 9.39 14.98 23.13
C LEU A 616 9.14 13.76 24.01
N HIS A 617 9.83 13.64 25.15
CA HIS A 617 9.60 12.56 26.11
C HIS A 617 8.18 12.62 26.70
N ALA A 618 7.74 13.79 27.15
CA ALA A 618 6.40 13.98 27.70
C ALA A 618 5.29 13.75 26.65
N ALA A 619 5.53 14.14 25.39
CA ALA A 619 4.63 13.85 24.28
C ALA A 619 4.52 12.34 24.04
N GLY A 620 5.65 11.63 24.04
CA GLY A 620 5.67 10.17 23.92
C GLY A 620 4.93 9.46 25.06
N ASP A 621 5.04 9.96 26.30
CA ASP A 621 4.31 9.39 27.44
C ASP A 621 2.79 9.50 27.26
N ARG A 622 2.30 10.64 26.77
CA ARG A 622 0.87 10.87 26.50
C ARG A 622 0.38 10.03 25.31
N ALA A 623 1.13 9.99 24.22
CA ALA A 623 0.78 9.20 23.03
C ALA A 623 0.73 7.70 23.35
N ARG A 624 1.70 7.18 24.12
CA ARG A 624 1.69 5.81 24.68
C ARG A 624 0.43 5.53 25.50
N ALA A 625 0.08 6.44 26.40
CA ALA A 625 -1.08 6.27 27.27
C ALA A 625 -2.39 6.18 26.47
N GLU A 626 -2.56 7.01 25.43
CA GLU A 626 -3.75 7.00 24.57
C GLU A 626 -3.91 5.68 23.79
N ARG A 627 -2.81 5.15 23.23
CA ARG A 627 -2.86 3.92 22.43
C ARG A 627 -2.81 2.63 23.25
N ALA A 628 -2.47 2.68 24.55
CA ALA A 628 -2.31 1.49 25.38
C ALA A 628 -3.53 0.56 25.34
N ALA A 629 -4.74 1.14 25.46
CA ALA A 629 -5.99 0.40 25.39
C ALA A 629 -6.17 -0.32 24.05
N HIS A 630 -5.86 0.35 22.93
CA HIS A 630 -5.92 -0.24 21.59
C HIS A 630 -4.94 -1.40 21.41
N LEU A 631 -3.84 -1.45 22.16
CA LEU A 631 -2.88 -2.56 22.15
C LEU A 631 -3.23 -3.70 23.11
N GLY A 632 -4.37 -3.60 23.80
CA GLY A 632 -4.80 -4.54 24.84
C GLY A 632 -3.93 -4.45 26.10
N LEU A 633 -3.40 -3.27 26.41
CA LEU A 633 -2.57 -3.03 27.60
C LEU A 633 -3.38 -2.27 28.65
N GLU A 634 -3.35 -2.78 29.88
CA GLU A 634 -3.94 -2.12 31.05
C GLU A 634 -3.24 -0.78 31.35
N PRO A 635 -3.95 0.19 31.96
CA PRO A 635 -3.36 1.44 32.44
C PRO A 635 -2.18 1.20 33.38
N ARG A 636 -1.07 1.90 33.15
CA ARG A 636 0.19 1.75 33.91
C ARG A 636 0.90 3.10 34.03
N PRO A 637 1.81 3.27 35.03
CA PRO A 637 2.70 4.42 35.07
C PRO A 637 3.53 4.54 33.78
N ALA A 638 3.81 5.78 33.35
CA ALA A 638 4.43 6.08 32.06
C ALA A 638 5.72 5.27 31.77
N ALA A 639 6.65 5.22 32.72
CA ALA A 639 7.90 4.47 32.57
C ALA A 639 7.68 2.95 32.39
N ALA A 640 6.72 2.38 33.14
CA ALA A 640 6.39 0.96 33.04
C ALA A 640 5.69 0.64 31.71
N LEU A 641 4.84 1.56 31.22
CA LEU A 641 4.20 1.45 29.92
C LEU A 641 5.22 1.54 28.78
N GLN A 642 6.15 2.49 28.82
CA GLN A 642 7.23 2.61 27.85
C GLN A 642 8.09 1.34 27.81
N ALA A 643 8.48 0.80 28.96
CA ALA A 643 9.23 -0.46 29.04
C ALA A 643 8.44 -1.64 28.43
N THR A 644 7.14 -1.74 28.72
CA THR A 644 6.25 -2.79 28.17
C THR A 644 6.16 -2.69 26.64
N ILE A 645 6.01 -1.48 26.09
CA ILE A 645 5.93 -1.24 24.65
C ILE A 645 7.27 -1.53 23.97
N LYS A 646 8.40 -1.12 24.56
CA LYS A 646 9.74 -1.46 24.05
C LYS A 646 10.01 -2.96 24.06
N ALA A 647 9.57 -3.67 25.09
CA ALA A 647 9.65 -5.13 25.13
C ALA A 647 8.79 -5.75 24.02
N ARG A 648 7.55 -5.27 23.85
CA ARG A 648 6.64 -5.69 22.77
C ARG A 648 7.23 -5.50 21.38
N ALA A 649 7.91 -4.39 21.11
CA ALA A 649 8.55 -4.10 19.82
C ALA A 649 9.73 -5.05 19.49
N LYS A 650 10.34 -5.64 20.51
CA LYS A 650 11.50 -6.55 20.39
C LYS A 650 11.11 -8.03 20.45
N ASP A 651 9.89 -8.33 20.87
CA ASP A 651 9.37 -9.69 20.97
C ASP A 651 9.12 -10.28 19.57
N TRP A 652 9.94 -11.26 19.19
CA TRP A 652 9.84 -12.01 17.94
C TRP A 652 8.58 -12.86 17.76
N SER A 653 7.82 -13.10 18.83
CA SER A 653 6.53 -13.80 18.82
C SER A 653 5.36 -12.83 18.71
N GLN A 654 5.63 -11.53 18.88
CA GLN A 654 4.62 -10.49 18.79
C GLN A 654 4.20 -10.25 17.35
N VAL A 655 3.02 -10.78 16.99
CA VAL A 655 2.44 -10.59 15.65
C VAL A 655 1.80 -9.20 15.44
N ARG A 656 1.55 -8.46 16.54
CA ARG A 656 0.92 -7.13 16.58
C ARG A 656 1.78 -6.11 17.34
N PRO A 657 2.97 -5.75 16.85
CA PRO A 657 3.82 -4.76 17.53
C PRO A 657 3.10 -3.41 17.67
N GLU A 658 2.37 -3.03 16.62
CA GLU A 658 1.43 -1.90 16.53
C GLU A 658 0.39 -2.19 15.44
N TRP A 659 -0.55 -1.25 15.21
CA TRP A 659 -1.63 -1.40 14.22
C TRP A 659 -1.38 -0.71 12.88
N GLY A 660 -0.24 -0.02 12.71
CA GLY A 660 0.02 0.78 11.52
C GLY A 660 -1.07 1.84 11.31
N LEU A 661 -1.62 1.90 10.10
CA LEU A 661 -2.62 2.89 9.68
C LEU A 661 -4.06 2.36 9.82
N ALA A 662 -4.29 1.36 10.68
CA ALA A 662 -5.64 0.86 10.94
C ALA A 662 -6.55 1.99 11.44
N ASN A 663 -7.83 1.89 11.08
CA ASN A 663 -8.87 2.88 11.35
C ASN A 663 -8.71 4.28 10.70
N CYS A 664 -7.77 4.48 9.76
CA CYS A 664 -7.71 5.72 8.98
C CYS A 664 -9.01 5.96 8.17
N ALA A 665 -9.54 7.18 8.24
CA ALA A 665 -10.87 7.51 7.69
C ALA A 665 -10.97 8.93 7.09
N ALA A 666 -10.06 9.85 7.42
CA ALA A 666 -10.07 11.20 6.87
C ALA A 666 -8.69 11.71 6.46
N PHE A 667 -8.69 12.69 5.56
CA PHE A 667 -7.51 13.48 5.20
C PHE A 667 -7.87 14.97 5.29
N VAL A 668 -7.20 15.72 6.15
CA VAL A 668 -7.46 17.16 6.33
C VAL A 668 -6.28 17.96 5.79
N VAL A 669 -6.59 18.83 4.83
CA VAL A 669 -5.68 19.77 4.17
C VAL A 669 -6.12 21.18 4.55
N ALA A 670 -5.57 21.68 5.65
CA ALA A 670 -5.93 22.98 6.20
C ALA A 670 -4.82 23.49 7.13
N PRO A 671 -4.81 24.77 7.50
CA PRO A 671 -3.93 25.26 8.56
C PRO A 671 -4.18 24.52 9.88
N ARG A 672 -3.11 24.23 10.65
CA ARG A 672 -3.18 23.49 11.93
C ARG A 672 -4.24 24.05 12.88
N GLU A 673 -4.53 25.35 12.84
CA GLU A 673 -5.53 26.02 13.68
C GLU A 673 -6.92 25.38 13.57
N ARG A 674 -7.28 24.81 12.41
CA ARG A 674 -8.56 24.12 12.20
C ARG A 674 -8.70 22.83 12.99
N THR A 675 -7.58 22.17 13.30
CA THR A 675 -7.57 20.85 13.93
C THR A 675 -6.92 20.84 15.30
N ARG A 676 -6.31 21.95 15.74
CA ARG A 676 -5.48 22.01 16.98
C ARG A 676 -6.21 21.54 18.22
N ALA A 677 -7.46 21.94 18.38
CA ALA A 677 -8.26 21.62 19.56
C ALA A 677 -9.22 20.43 19.35
N VAL A 678 -9.09 19.73 18.22
CA VAL A 678 -9.94 18.59 17.88
C VAL A 678 -9.16 17.30 18.13
N ASN A 679 -9.71 16.42 18.95
CA ASN A 679 -9.24 15.04 19.01
C ASN A 679 -9.76 14.32 17.76
N LEU A 680 -8.87 13.89 16.87
CA LEU A 680 -9.18 13.14 15.64
C LEU A 680 -8.97 11.63 15.79
N GLU A 681 -8.72 11.17 17.02
CA GLU A 681 -8.61 9.76 17.42
C GLU A 681 -7.53 8.97 16.67
N GLY A 682 -6.51 9.63 16.11
CA GLY A 682 -5.52 8.96 15.27
C GLY A 682 -6.12 8.37 13.98
N ARG A 683 -7.21 8.95 13.46
CA ARG A 683 -7.92 8.47 12.25
C ARG A 683 -7.74 9.37 11.03
N SER A 684 -7.06 10.50 11.19
CA SER A 684 -6.94 11.53 10.15
C SER A 684 -5.50 11.73 9.73
N PHE A 685 -5.25 11.66 8.43
CA PHE A 685 -4.03 12.21 7.86
C PHE A 685 -4.11 13.73 7.93
N LEU A 686 -3.04 14.41 8.33
CA LEU A 686 -3.02 15.86 8.49
C LEU A 686 -1.94 16.48 7.62
N HIS A 687 -2.34 17.31 6.66
CA HIS A 687 -1.43 18.11 5.85
C HIS A 687 -1.68 19.59 6.10
N ASP A 688 -0.65 20.30 6.51
CA ASP A 688 -0.71 21.75 6.71
C ASP A 688 -0.65 22.47 5.37
N TYR A 689 -1.62 23.35 5.12
CA TYR A 689 -1.75 24.08 3.87
C TYR A 689 -2.45 25.42 4.07
N SER A 690 -1.81 26.51 3.63
CA SER A 690 -2.39 27.85 3.59
C SER A 690 -2.59 28.28 2.13
N TRP A 691 -3.83 28.18 1.63
CA TRP A 691 -4.13 28.50 0.23
C TRP A 691 -3.84 29.96 -0.15
N ARG A 692 -3.81 30.88 0.83
CA ARG A 692 -3.50 32.30 0.61
C ARG A 692 -2.04 32.53 0.23
N ASP A 693 -1.16 31.61 0.60
CA ASP A 693 0.26 31.65 0.27
C ASP A 693 0.58 30.89 -1.04
N ASP A 694 -0.42 30.24 -1.65
CA ASP A 694 -0.30 29.42 -2.87
C ASP A 694 -0.79 30.18 -4.11
N SER A 695 0.07 31.08 -4.61
CA SER A 695 -0.22 31.85 -5.82
C SER A 695 -0.38 30.94 -7.03
N GLY A 696 -1.57 30.89 -7.61
CA GLY A 696 -1.88 30.04 -8.77
C GLY A 696 -2.27 28.60 -8.43
N PHE A 697 -2.37 28.25 -7.14
CA PHE A 697 -2.88 26.96 -6.67
C PHE A 697 -2.05 25.73 -7.10
N GLY A 698 -0.75 25.92 -7.33
CA GLY A 698 0.15 24.82 -7.73
C GLY A 698 0.40 23.83 -6.59
N ILE A 699 0.42 24.31 -5.34
CA ILE A 699 0.56 23.44 -4.17
C ILE A 699 -0.75 22.66 -3.94
N LEU A 700 -1.92 23.31 -4.09
CA LEU A 700 -3.21 22.62 -4.04
C LEU A 700 -3.29 21.49 -5.07
N GLU A 701 -2.90 21.78 -6.31
CA GLU A 701 -2.85 20.79 -7.38
C GLU A 701 -1.96 19.61 -6.99
N LEU A 702 -0.73 19.88 -6.52
CA LEU A 702 0.19 18.86 -6.02
C LEU A 702 -0.44 18.00 -4.90
N ILE A 703 -1.10 18.64 -3.92
CA ILE A 703 -1.74 17.94 -2.80
C ILE A 703 -2.85 17.00 -3.29
N MET A 704 -3.69 17.46 -4.21
CA MET A 704 -4.80 16.69 -4.77
C MET A 704 -4.33 15.57 -5.70
N THR A 705 -3.21 15.73 -6.41
CA THR A 705 -2.72 14.71 -7.36
C THR A 705 -1.76 13.70 -6.72
N ALA A 706 -1.19 13.98 -5.55
CA ALA A 706 -0.24 13.08 -4.89
C ALA A 706 -0.67 12.69 -3.46
N PRO A 707 -0.53 13.52 -2.40
CA PRO A 707 -0.99 13.17 -1.04
C PRO A 707 -2.43 12.64 -0.95
N MET A 708 -3.39 13.24 -1.66
CA MET A 708 -4.78 12.75 -1.65
C MET A 708 -4.89 11.36 -2.29
N VAL A 709 -4.16 11.09 -3.37
CA VAL A 709 -4.13 9.77 -4.02
C VAL A 709 -3.46 8.73 -3.11
N VAL A 710 -2.34 9.08 -2.47
CA VAL A 710 -1.60 8.17 -1.56
C VAL A 710 -2.44 7.84 -0.32
N THR A 711 -3.09 8.83 0.30
CA THR A 711 -3.96 8.59 1.47
C THR A 711 -5.19 7.76 1.09
N HIS A 712 -5.73 7.94 -0.11
CA HIS A 712 -6.77 7.07 -0.66
C HIS A 712 -6.28 5.64 -0.89
N TRP A 713 -5.08 5.46 -1.46
CA TRP A 713 -4.45 4.15 -1.63
C TRP A 713 -4.32 3.39 -0.33
N ILE A 714 -3.80 4.05 0.71
CA ILE A 714 -3.69 3.49 2.05
C ILE A 714 -5.07 3.09 2.58
N ASN A 715 -6.03 4.03 2.60
CA ASN A 715 -7.36 3.79 3.11
C ASN A 715 -8.04 2.59 2.40
N MET A 716 -7.95 2.51 1.07
CA MET A 716 -8.55 1.42 0.31
C MET A 716 -7.86 0.07 0.49
N GLN A 717 -6.55 0.03 0.74
CA GLN A 717 -5.88 -1.23 1.09
C GLN A 717 -6.39 -1.77 2.42
N TYR A 718 -6.50 -0.91 3.44
CA TYR A 718 -7.05 -1.29 4.75
C TYR A 718 -8.52 -1.69 4.62
N TYR A 719 -9.31 -0.94 3.84
CA TYR A 719 -10.69 -1.27 3.52
C TYR A 719 -10.80 -2.67 2.91
N ALA A 720 -10.09 -2.91 1.80
CA ALA A 720 -10.14 -4.15 1.04
C ALA A 720 -9.68 -5.37 1.86
N SER A 721 -8.58 -5.22 2.60
CA SER A 721 -8.06 -6.28 3.47
C SER A 721 -8.98 -6.57 4.67
N THR A 722 -9.85 -5.64 5.07
CA THR A 722 -10.88 -5.86 6.10
C THR A 722 -12.12 -6.54 5.54
N VAL A 723 -12.64 -6.09 4.40
CA VAL A 723 -13.89 -6.64 3.82
C VAL A 723 -13.71 -8.02 3.18
N ASP A 724 -12.54 -8.31 2.59
CA ASP A 724 -12.23 -9.59 1.95
C ASP A 724 -10.74 -9.93 2.08
N ASN A 725 -10.32 -10.22 3.31
CA ASN A 725 -8.92 -10.54 3.62
C ASN A 725 -8.38 -11.73 2.81
N ARG A 726 -9.24 -12.68 2.46
CA ARG A 726 -8.83 -13.86 1.69
C ARG A 726 -8.34 -13.49 0.30
N ARG A 727 -8.87 -12.44 -0.33
CA ARG A 727 -8.49 -12.00 -1.68
C ARG A 727 -7.53 -10.82 -1.69
N TYR A 728 -7.81 -9.82 -0.85
CA TYR A 728 -7.08 -8.55 -0.85
C TYR A 728 -6.30 -8.31 0.43
N GLY A 729 -6.16 -9.34 1.28
CA GLY A 729 -5.29 -9.35 2.46
C GLY A 729 -4.15 -10.34 2.30
N SER A 730 -3.51 -10.67 3.43
CA SER A 730 -2.52 -11.75 3.48
C SER A 730 -2.86 -12.89 4.43
N GLY A 731 -4.11 -12.99 4.88
CA GLY A 731 -4.55 -14.07 5.74
C GLY A 731 -3.90 -14.01 7.12
N ASN A 732 -3.68 -15.17 7.72
CA ASN A 732 -3.10 -15.29 9.04
C ASN A 732 -1.57 -15.21 9.00
N LYS A 733 -1.02 -14.16 9.62
CA LYS A 733 0.43 -13.88 9.74
C LYS A 733 1.24 -15.03 10.33
N VAL A 734 0.63 -15.85 11.20
CA VAL A 734 1.30 -16.99 11.84
C VAL A 734 1.60 -18.12 10.84
N LEU A 735 0.93 -18.14 9.69
CA LEU A 735 1.09 -19.16 8.66
C LEU A 735 1.94 -18.68 7.47
N HIS A 736 2.55 -17.50 7.56
CA HIS A 736 3.25 -16.88 6.44
C HIS A 736 4.55 -17.60 6.11
N ASN A 737 4.71 -17.96 4.84
CA ASN A 737 5.97 -18.37 4.25
C ASN A 737 6.43 -17.32 3.24
N VAL A 738 7.61 -16.74 3.46
CA VAL A 738 8.18 -15.72 2.56
C VAL A 738 8.59 -16.36 1.23
N VAL A 739 8.18 -15.73 0.13
CA VAL A 739 8.40 -16.18 -1.25
C VAL A 739 9.43 -15.30 -1.95
N GLY A 740 10.40 -15.90 -2.64
CA GLY A 740 11.43 -15.19 -3.43
C GLY A 740 12.30 -14.24 -2.59
N GLY A 741 12.45 -14.53 -1.30
CA GLY A 741 13.21 -13.75 -0.33
C GLY A 741 12.55 -12.44 0.13
N HIS A 742 11.75 -11.81 -0.73
CA HIS A 742 11.16 -10.48 -0.50
C HIS A 742 9.89 -10.21 -1.31
N ILE A 743 9.43 -11.08 -2.19
CA ILE A 743 8.34 -10.75 -3.14
C ILE A 743 6.99 -10.61 -2.41
N GLY A 744 6.67 -11.58 -1.57
CA GLY A 744 5.39 -11.67 -0.88
C GLY A 744 5.35 -12.90 0.01
N VAL A 745 4.15 -13.31 0.42
CA VAL A 745 3.97 -14.48 1.29
C VAL A 745 2.95 -15.45 0.72
N PHE A 746 3.12 -16.74 1.04
CA PHE A 746 2.04 -17.71 1.02
C PHE A 746 1.45 -17.86 2.42
N GLU A 747 0.15 -18.14 2.50
CA GLU A 747 -0.49 -18.55 3.74
C GLU A 747 -0.53 -20.09 3.79
N GLY A 748 0.38 -20.69 4.55
CA GLY A 748 0.64 -22.13 4.52
C GLY A 748 1.59 -22.53 3.38
N ASN A 749 1.40 -23.74 2.84
CA ASN A 749 2.38 -24.37 1.93
C ASN A 749 2.26 -23.94 0.46
N GLY A 750 1.36 -23.02 0.12
CA GLY A 750 1.14 -22.56 -1.26
C GLY A 750 -0.16 -21.80 -1.42
N GLY A 751 -0.77 -21.92 -2.59
CA GLY A 751 -1.90 -21.08 -3.00
C GLY A 751 -1.41 -19.87 -3.78
N ASP A 752 -2.28 -18.90 -4.02
CA ASP A 752 -1.89 -17.64 -4.67
C ASP A 752 -0.99 -16.79 -3.76
N LEU A 753 -0.18 -15.92 -4.36
CA LEU A 753 0.62 -14.94 -3.63
C LEU A 753 -0.32 -14.02 -2.84
N ARG A 754 -0.01 -13.75 -1.58
CA ARG A 754 -0.77 -12.83 -0.75
C ARG A 754 -0.23 -11.41 -0.89
N ILE A 755 -1.13 -10.44 -1.13
CA ILE A 755 -0.76 -9.08 -1.59
C ILE A 755 -1.20 -7.94 -0.66
N GLY A 756 -1.94 -8.22 0.39
CA GLY A 756 -2.47 -7.20 1.27
C GLY A 756 -1.99 -7.31 2.71
N LEU A 757 -2.79 -6.72 3.61
CA LEU A 757 -2.49 -6.70 5.03
C LEU A 757 -2.95 -8.01 5.71
N PRO A 758 -2.17 -8.54 6.66
CA PRO A 758 -2.56 -9.73 7.41
C PRO A 758 -3.69 -9.41 8.40
N MET A 759 -4.44 -10.43 8.81
CA MET A 759 -5.47 -10.31 9.85
C MET A 759 -4.94 -9.66 11.13
N GLN A 760 -3.68 -9.93 11.50
CA GLN A 760 -3.04 -9.38 12.69
C GLN A 760 -2.72 -7.88 12.60
N SER A 761 -2.86 -7.25 11.42
CA SER A 761 -2.80 -5.80 11.25
C SER A 761 -4.17 -5.12 11.32
N LEU A 762 -5.26 -5.90 11.36
CA LEU A 762 -6.64 -5.42 11.20
C LEU A 762 -7.59 -5.92 12.28
N HIS A 763 -7.25 -6.98 13.00
CA HIS A 763 -8.15 -7.69 13.92
C HIS A 763 -7.39 -8.18 15.16
N ASP A 764 -7.97 -7.95 16.34
CA ASP A 764 -7.38 -8.35 17.64
C ASP A 764 -7.69 -9.81 18.01
N GLY A 765 -8.62 -10.45 17.30
CA GLY A 765 -9.12 -11.80 17.58
C GLY A 765 -10.60 -11.82 17.97
N ARG A 766 -11.17 -10.66 18.29
CA ARG A 766 -12.59 -10.45 18.63
C ARG A 766 -13.24 -9.37 17.77
N HIS A 767 -12.56 -8.26 17.53
CA HIS A 767 -13.08 -7.11 16.82
C HIS A 767 -12.12 -6.63 15.73
N TRP A 768 -12.70 -6.00 14.71
CA TRP A 768 -11.96 -5.26 13.70
C TRP A 768 -11.44 -3.95 14.28
N MET A 769 -10.14 -3.72 14.11
CA MET A 769 -9.45 -2.48 14.48
C MET A 769 -9.56 -1.41 13.39
N HIS A 770 -9.82 -1.81 12.14
CA HIS A 770 -10.12 -0.88 11.05
C HIS A 770 -11.60 -0.93 10.72
N THR A 771 -12.26 0.23 10.80
CA THR A 771 -13.63 0.42 10.29
C THR A 771 -13.52 0.75 8.80
N PRO A 772 -14.04 -0.09 7.88
CA PRO A 772 -13.91 0.12 6.45
C PRO A 772 -14.83 1.27 5.99
N LEU A 773 -14.30 2.48 5.98
CA LEU A 773 -14.95 3.70 5.47
C LEU A 773 -14.18 4.23 4.27
N ARG A 774 -14.89 4.74 3.26
CA ARG A 774 -14.27 5.56 2.22
C ARG A 774 -13.68 6.83 2.82
N LEU A 775 -12.47 7.17 2.37
CA LEU A 775 -11.75 8.37 2.82
C LEU A 775 -12.60 9.63 2.64
N SER A 776 -12.71 10.42 3.71
CA SER A 776 -13.29 11.77 3.68
C SER A 776 -12.19 12.82 3.65
N VAL A 777 -12.05 13.52 2.53
CA VAL A 777 -10.99 14.52 2.29
C VAL A 777 -11.56 15.91 2.54
N PHE A 778 -10.99 16.67 3.47
CA PHE A 778 -11.39 18.04 3.78
C PHE A 778 -10.30 19.01 3.35
N ILE A 779 -10.61 19.95 2.46
CA ILE A 779 -9.65 20.93 1.95
C ILE A 779 -10.15 22.34 2.23
N GLU A 780 -9.33 23.18 2.87
CA GLU A 780 -9.56 24.61 2.98
C GLU A 780 -8.96 25.33 1.76
N ALA A 781 -9.79 25.57 0.73
CA ALA A 781 -9.41 26.28 -0.49
C ALA A 781 -10.64 26.88 -1.20
N PRO A 782 -10.45 27.80 -2.17
CA PRO A 782 -11.54 28.27 -3.04
C PRO A 782 -12.16 27.13 -3.87
N ALA A 783 -13.48 27.12 -3.99
CA ALA A 783 -14.22 26.10 -4.75
C ALA A 783 -13.74 25.98 -6.19
N ALA A 784 -13.60 27.12 -6.88
CA ALA A 784 -13.15 27.18 -8.28
C ALA A 784 -11.75 26.55 -8.46
N ALA A 785 -10.82 26.79 -7.52
CA ALA A 785 -9.47 26.23 -7.61
C ALA A 785 -9.48 24.69 -7.51
N MET A 786 -10.32 24.13 -6.64
CA MET A 786 -10.47 22.68 -6.52
C MET A 786 -11.16 22.08 -7.75
N GLU A 787 -12.17 22.76 -8.30
CA GLU A 787 -12.85 22.37 -9.54
C GLU A 787 -11.91 22.39 -10.75
N ASP A 788 -11.02 23.38 -10.84
CA ASP A 788 -10.00 23.46 -11.88
C ASP A 788 -9.06 22.25 -11.84
N VAL A 789 -8.64 21.82 -10.66
CA VAL A 789 -7.82 20.60 -10.50
C VAL A 789 -8.61 19.35 -10.94
N LEU A 790 -9.89 19.24 -10.57
CA LEU A 790 -10.75 18.15 -11.02
C LEU A 790 -10.95 18.16 -12.55
N ALA A 791 -10.99 19.32 -13.18
CA ALA A 791 -11.07 19.45 -14.63
C ALA A 791 -9.77 18.96 -15.31
N ARG A 792 -8.61 19.36 -14.78
CA ARG A 792 -7.28 19.00 -15.32
C ARG A 792 -6.92 17.52 -15.16
N HIS A 793 -7.30 16.88 -14.05
CA HIS A 793 -6.82 15.54 -13.69
C HIS A 793 -7.92 14.49 -13.69
N ALA A 794 -7.97 13.66 -14.74
CA ALA A 794 -9.01 12.66 -14.92
C ALA A 794 -9.09 11.63 -13.77
N HIS A 795 -7.95 11.16 -13.26
CA HIS A 795 -7.92 10.19 -12.16
C HIS A 795 -8.42 10.79 -10.84
N VAL A 796 -8.06 12.04 -10.53
CA VAL A 796 -8.58 12.76 -9.36
C VAL A 796 -10.09 12.95 -9.47
N ARG A 797 -10.57 13.36 -10.65
CA ARG A 797 -12.00 13.48 -10.94
C ARG A 797 -12.73 12.16 -10.79
N GLN A 798 -12.17 11.07 -11.32
CA GLN A 798 -12.73 9.73 -11.21
C GLN A 798 -12.89 9.31 -9.75
N LEU A 799 -11.89 9.54 -8.90
CA LEU A 799 -11.98 9.22 -7.47
C LEU A 799 -13.16 9.91 -6.77
N VAL A 800 -13.42 11.17 -7.11
CA VAL A 800 -14.52 11.96 -6.51
C VAL A 800 -15.86 11.63 -7.18
N ALA A 801 -15.95 11.70 -8.51
CA ALA A 801 -17.20 11.54 -9.25
C ALA A 801 -17.77 10.12 -9.18
N ASN A 802 -16.90 9.12 -9.08
CA ASN A 802 -17.30 7.72 -8.91
C ASN A 802 -17.36 7.29 -7.43
N GLU A 803 -17.25 8.25 -6.51
CA GLU A 803 -17.39 8.08 -5.06
C GLU A 803 -16.45 7.03 -4.45
N TRP A 804 -15.20 6.97 -4.92
CA TRP A 804 -14.13 6.20 -4.27
C TRP A 804 -13.59 6.90 -3.03
N LEU A 805 -13.78 8.22 -2.95
CA LEU A 805 -13.59 9.05 -1.76
C LEU A 805 -14.61 10.19 -1.77
N TYR A 806 -14.76 10.87 -0.63
CA TYR A 806 -15.62 12.04 -0.50
C TYR A 806 -14.77 13.31 -0.39
N LEU A 807 -15.09 14.33 -1.19
CA LEU A 807 -14.39 15.62 -1.17
C LEU A 807 -15.24 16.69 -0.48
N PHE A 808 -14.71 17.24 0.59
CA PHE A 808 -15.28 18.32 1.38
C PHE A 808 -14.43 19.58 1.25
N ARG A 809 -15.10 20.72 1.10
CA ARG A 809 -14.50 22.04 1.16
C ARG A 809 -14.79 22.67 2.53
N ILE A 810 -13.74 23.20 3.15
CA ILE A 810 -13.85 24.11 4.29
C ILE A 810 -13.80 25.53 3.74
N ALA A 811 -14.88 26.30 3.92
CA ALA A 811 -14.91 27.71 3.53
C ALA A 811 -14.22 28.60 4.59
N ASP A 812 -13.93 29.85 4.23
CA ASP A 812 -13.23 30.80 5.11
C ASP A 812 -13.94 31.00 6.46
N ASP A 813 -15.28 31.07 6.44
CA ASP A 813 -16.11 31.18 7.64
C ASP A 813 -16.15 29.90 8.49
N GLY A 814 -15.55 28.81 8.01
CA GLY A 814 -15.53 27.49 8.62
C GLY A 814 -16.69 26.59 8.18
N ALA A 815 -17.61 27.05 7.32
CA ALA A 815 -18.69 26.22 6.82
C ALA A 815 -18.15 25.10 5.93
N ILE A 816 -18.69 23.90 6.09
CA ILE A 816 -18.26 22.71 5.34
C ILE A 816 -19.27 22.41 4.22
N PHE A 817 -18.75 22.09 3.03
CA PHE A 817 -19.53 21.73 1.85
C PHE A 817 -19.05 20.39 1.29
N LEU A 818 -19.94 19.50 0.87
CA LEU A 818 -19.63 18.26 0.16
C LEU A 818 -19.73 18.50 -1.35
N TYR A 819 -18.75 18.04 -2.12
CA TYR A 819 -18.83 18.02 -3.59
C TYR A 819 -19.63 16.81 -4.05
N ARG A 820 -20.70 17.03 -4.83
CA ARG A 820 -21.52 15.96 -5.41
C ARG A 820 -22.20 16.44 -6.68
N ASN A 821 -22.26 15.59 -7.70
CA ASN A 821 -22.95 15.87 -8.97
C ASN A 821 -22.56 17.21 -9.62
N GLY A 822 -21.29 17.60 -9.49
CA GLY A 822 -20.78 18.87 -10.01
C GLY A 822 -21.11 20.11 -9.19
N ALA A 823 -21.65 19.96 -7.96
CA ALA A 823 -22.05 21.07 -7.10
C ALA A 823 -21.57 20.91 -5.65
N TRP A 824 -21.49 22.04 -4.94
CA TRP A 824 -21.16 22.09 -3.51
C TRP A 824 -22.43 22.16 -2.66
N GLU A 825 -22.64 21.16 -1.81
CA GLU A 825 -23.78 21.07 -0.91
C GLU A 825 -23.36 21.37 0.54
N ARG A 826 -23.97 22.38 1.16
CA ARG A 826 -23.65 22.75 2.54
C ARG A 826 -24.00 21.62 3.51
N ARG A 827 -23.08 21.32 4.44
CA ARG A 827 -23.31 20.35 5.51
C ARG A 827 -23.73 21.06 6.78
N ALA A 828 -24.74 20.53 7.45
CA ALA A 828 -25.06 20.91 8.82
C ALA A 828 -23.89 20.45 9.71
N GLY A 829 -23.34 21.40 10.47
CA GLY A 829 -22.33 21.13 11.51
C GLY A 829 -22.94 21.16 12.90
#